data_AF-A0A3Q7IRF8-F1
#
_entry.id   AF-A0A3Q7IRF8-F1
#
_cell.length_a   1.000
_cell.length_b   1.000
_cell.length_c   1.000
_cell.angle_alpha   90.00
_cell.angle_beta   90.00
_cell.angle_gamma   90.00
#
_symmetry.space_group_name_H-M   'P 1'
#
loop_
_entity.id
_entity.type
_entity.pdbx_description
1 polymer ?
#
loop_
_entity_poly.entity_id
_entity_poly.type
_entity_poly.pdbx_seq_one_letter_code
_entity_poly.pdbx_strand_id
1 'polypeptide(L)'
;MSLLSDLINLNLSGDTQKIIAEYIWIGGSGMDMRSKARTLPGPVTSPAELPKWNYDGSSTGQAPGEDSEVMCDAYTPAGEPIPTNKRHAAAKVFSHPDVAAEETWYGIEQEYTLLQREVNWPLGWPIGGFPGPQGPYYCGTGADKAFGRDIVDAHYKACLYAGINISGINGEVMPGQWEFQVGPSVGISAGDEVWVARYILERIAEIAGVVVSFDPKPIPGDWNGAGAHTNYSTKSMREDGGYEIILKAIEKLGLKHKEHIAAYGEGNERRLTGKHETANINTFKWGVANRGASVRVGRDTEKAGKGYFEDRRPASNMDPYVVTSMIAETTIIGQCRFSSELGSGGYFSDSFRWIFLFGPAAVILGVNVSPALAEEVSDGIDVEISGLRKIEDGSVVSNIHTSKWRVFTDSGRDFFLQACKPPLLSLILWYSSLQFNLGKLKKAEKLFLAALQEAKEGFGDRDPHVASAYNNLAELYRVKKAFDKAEPMYLEAIKILEESFGQEDVRVAAALHNLGQFYLMQRKLEQARGVYERALKIKRRVLGEAHLDYADTMYHLGTVLSLQGKYKDSEALIRDSIRILEDGGQGESMICTKRMQQLAQIYITTHRIEEAENVLRKILHIMELAKGWNSPETVIAAERLALTLQSLGKLKEAQELFQRCLDARRALLPENHIQIAANLLHLARVKMLDSSKLNKSNVAELDMAKDLLSKSISVARGNLVHSVREEGNKQSYKESETTVRSRQSALIILLQSLDALSLLEMKRLELEDSKKLDPYNSEAESALRGCISAYKEFVNDKSLSDAPGVKAEYLLCLKHLVDLLRDNRKTSKDRSSNAALQELKDEIKRVEVELSKKGGRRS
;
A
#
# COMPACT_ATOMS: atom_id res chain seq x y z
N MET A 1 20.21 -22.89 49.39
CA MET A 1 20.11 -22.11 48.14
C MET A 1 18.81 -21.34 48.24
N SER A 2 18.84 -20.00 48.19
CA SER A 2 17.60 -19.23 48.09
C SER A 2 16.96 -19.53 46.73
N LEU A 3 15.63 -19.58 46.68
CA LEU A 3 14.92 -19.67 45.41
C LEU A 3 15.07 -18.34 44.68
N LEU A 4 14.99 -18.34 43.34
CA LEU A 4 15.14 -17.12 42.53
C LEU A 4 14.13 -16.03 42.93
N SER A 5 12.93 -16.43 43.36
CA SER A 5 11.89 -15.55 43.89
C SER A 5 12.31 -14.78 45.14
N ASP A 6 13.16 -15.36 45.98
CA ASP A 6 13.60 -14.73 47.24
C ASP A 6 14.54 -13.56 46.94
N LEU A 7 15.32 -13.66 45.85
CA LEU A 7 16.20 -12.59 45.40
C LEU A 7 15.43 -11.45 44.73
N ILE A 8 14.42 -11.77 43.92
CA ILE A 8 13.56 -10.78 43.25
C ILE A 8 12.78 -9.95 44.29
N ASN A 9 12.31 -10.59 45.36
CA ASN A 9 11.51 -9.96 46.41
C ASN A 9 12.34 -9.47 47.61
N LEU A 10 13.66 -9.35 47.47
CA LEU A 10 14.52 -8.86 48.54
C LEU A 10 14.11 -7.43 48.92
N ASN A 11 13.74 -7.24 50.19
CA ASN A 11 13.36 -5.92 50.68
C ASN A 11 14.61 -5.05 50.91
N LEU A 12 14.93 -4.19 49.94
CA LEU A 12 16.10 -3.32 49.98
C LEU A 12 16.05 -2.23 51.06
N SER A 13 14.87 -1.92 51.62
CA SER A 13 14.71 -0.81 52.58
C SER A 13 15.48 -1.01 53.88
N GLY A 14 15.77 -2.26 54.26
CA GLY A 14 16.59 -2.58 55.44
C GLY A 14 18.10 -2.45 55.19
N ASP A 15 18.54 -2.48 53.94
CA ASP A 15 19.95 -2.56 53.56
C ASP A 15 20.49 -1.27 52.94
N THR A 16 19.64 -0.49 52.26
CA THR A 16 20.06 0.74 51.56
C THR A 16 18.92 1.74 51.39
N GLN A 17 19.28 3.03 51.29
CA GLN A 17 18.37 4.11 50.90
C GLN A 17 18.21 4.23 49.38
N LYS A 18 19.04 3.52 48.61
CA LYS A 18 18.99 3.55 47.14
C LYS A 18 17.67 3.00 46.62
N ILE A 19 17.19 3.55 45.51
CA ILE A 19 16.00 3.07 44.81
C ILE A 19 16.33 2.65 43.37
N ILE A 20 15.44 1.86 42.78
CA ILE A 20 15.47 1.50 41.35
C ILE A 20 14.38 2.31 40.65
N ALA A 21 14.78 3.11 39.65
CA ALA A 21 13.86 3.87 38.80
C ALA A 21 13.83 3.26 37.40
N GLU A 22 12.68 2.73 37.00
CA GLU A 22 12.42 2.20 35.66
C GLU A 22 11.92 3.31 34.75
N TYR A 23 12.68 3.64 33.71
CA TYR A 23 12.31 4.65 32.71
C TYR A 23 11.61 3.94 31.57
N ILE A 24 10.37 4.32 31.28
CA ILE A 24 9.51 3.71 30.25
C ILE A 24 9.31 4.73 29.13
N TRP A 25 9.37 4.28 27.87
CA TRP A 25 9.10 5.11 26.70
C TRP A 25 8.47 4.32 25.54
N ILE A 26 7.92 5.05 24.57
CA ILE A 26 7.37 4.50 23.33
C ILE A 26 8.46 4.48 22.25
N GLY A 27 8.66 3.33 21.62
CA GLY A 27 9.66 3.10 20.57
C GLY A 27 9.24 3.65 19.19
N GLY A 28 10.06 3.34 18.17
CA GLY A 28 9.92 3.90 16.83
C GLY A 28 8.69 3.42 16.07
N SER A 29 8.05 2.31 16.46
CA SER A 29 6.79 1.88 15.84
C SER A 29 5.58 2.70 16.30
N GLY A 30 5.71 3.45 17.40
CA GLY A 30 4.59 4.14 18.05
C GLY A 30 3.69 3.23 18.91
N MET A 31 3.94 1.91 18.92
CA MET A 31 3.20 0.93 19.74
C MET A 31 4.10 0.12 20.68
N ASP A 32 5.37 -0.08 20.33
CA ASP A 32 6.30 -0.85 21.13
C ASP A 32 6.74 -0.08 22.38
N MET A 33 6.52 -0.64 23.56
CA MET A 33 7.00 -0.06 24.82
C MET A 33 8.39 -0.58 25.14
N ARG A 34 9.25 0.30 25.63
CA ARG A 34 10.64 0.00 26.01
C ARG A 34 10.90 0.53 27.40
N SER A 35 11.81 -0.12 28.12
CA SER A 35 12.21 0.36 29.43
C SER A 35 13.67 0.04 29.77
N LYS A 36 14.21 0.77 30.76
CA LYS A 36 15.45 0.40 31.46
C LYS A 36 15.53 1.02 32.85
N ALA A 37 16.25 0.35 33.74
CA ALA A 37 16.40 0.75 35.14
C ALA A 37 17.69 1.51 35.42
N ARG A 38 17.64 2.52 36.30
CA ARG A 38 18.82 3.08 36.99
C ARG A 38 18.65 3.07 38.50
N THR A 39 19.78 3.02 39.20
CA THR A 39 19.82 3.24 40.65
C THR A 39 19.90 4.73 40.96
N LEU A 40 19.04 5.21 41.86
CA LEU A 40 19.08 6.57 42.42
C LEU A 40 19.49 6.53 43.90
N PRO A 41 20.08 7.61 44.44
CA PRO A 41 20.63 7.61 45.79
C PRO A 41 19.57 7.58 46.90
N GLY A 42 18.32 7.96 46.59
CA GLY A 42 17.23 8.05 47.55
C GLY A 42 15.86 8.11 46.86
N PRO A 43 14.76 8.00 47.63
CA PRO A 43 13.40 8.16 47.13
C PRO A 43 13.16 9.53 46.48
N VAL A 44 12.28 9.56 45.48
CA VAL A 44 11.90 10.76 44.73
C VAL A 44 10.38 10.92 44.80
N THR A 45 9.89 12.15 45.03
CA THR A 45 8.46 12.42 45.20
C THR A 45 7.82 13.19 44.05
N SER A 46 8.63 13.78 43.16
CA SER A 46 8.17 14.53 42.00
C SER A 46 8.88 14.11 40.72
N PRO A 47 8.18 13.96 39.57
CA PRO A 47 8.83 13.70 38.29
C PRO A 47 9.92 14.71 37.91
N ALA A 48 9.82 15.96 38.37
CA ALA A 48 10.80 17.01 38.07
C ALA A 48 12.15 16.80 38.76
N GLU A 49 12.20 15.99 39.82
CA GLU A 49 13.42 15.63 40.55
C GLU A 49 14.17 14.46 39.90
N LEU A 50 13.52 13.75 38.96
CA LEU A 50 14.16 12.64 38.25
C LEU A 50 15.20 13.18 37.26
N PRO A 51 16.43 12.62 37.25
CA PRO A 51 17.43 13.02 36.28
C PRO A 51 16.96 12.66 34.86
N LYS A 52 17.17 13.58 33.92
CA LYS A 52 17.04 13.25 32.49
C LYS A 52 17.99 12.09 32.16
N TRP A 53 17.56 11.26 31.21
CA TRP A 53 18.36 10.14 30.74
C TRP A 53 18.15 9.94 29.24
N ASN A 54 19.05 9.20 28.60
CA ASN A 54 19.10 8.95 27.18
C ASN A 54 19.17 7.45 26.90
N TYR A 55 18.84 7.01 25.69
CA TYR A 55 18.97 5.66 25.19
C TYR A 55 19.47 5.65 23.73
N ASP A 56 19.83 4.47 23.22
CA ASP A 56 20.23 4.29 21.83
C ASP A 56 18.99 4.17 20.92
N GLY A 57 18.67 5.27 20.25
CA GLY A 57 17.57 5.42 19.31
C GLY A 57 17.77 4.64 18.01
N SER A 58 18.99 4.25 17.64
CA SER A 58 19.21 3.42 16.45
C SER A 58 18.64 2.01 16.63
N SER A 59 18.71 1.49 17.86
CA SER A 59 18.16 0.19 18.25
C SER A 59 16.64 0.20 18.46
N THR A 60 16.00 1.37 18.37
CA THR A 60 14.54 1.53 18.48
C THR A 60 13.91 2.14 17.22
N GLY A 61 14.69 2.37 16.16
CA GLY A 61 14.20 2.97 14.91
C GLY A 61 13.86 4.46 15.01
N GLN A 62 14.45 5.18 15.97
CA GLN A 62 14.17 6.58 16.29
C GLN A 62 15.30 7.54 15.87
N ALA A 63 16.49 7.02 15.58
CA ALA A 63 17.66 7.81 15.19
C ALA A 63 18.62 7.01 14.28
N PRO A 64 19.43 7.67 13.41
CA PRO A 64 20.48 6.99 12.65
C PRO A 64 21.64 6.54 13.55
N GLY A 65 22.43 5.55 13.11
CA GLY A 65 23.56 5.05 13.90
C GLY A 65 24.69 6.06 14.14
N GLU A 66 24.81 7.09 13.30
CA GLU A 66 25.84 8.13 13.41
C GLU A 66 25.48 9.23 14.42
N ASP A 67 24.21 9.35 14.79
CA ASP A 67 23.68 10.28 15.79
C ASP A 67 22.50 9.61 16.52
N SER A 68 22.83 8.65 17.39
CA SER A 68 21.85 7.67 17.87
C SER A 68 21.20 8.02 19.21
N GLU A 69 21.66 9.05 19.93
CA GLU A 69 21.14 9.33 21.27
C GLU A 69 19.74 9.95 21.24
N VAL A 70 18.83 9.40 22.04
CA VAL A 70 17.47 9.94 22.24
C VAL A 70 17.17 10.01 23.73
N MET A 71 16.54 11.09 24.18
CA MET A 71 16.14 11.29 25.57
C MET A 71 14.92 10.43 25.92
N CYS A 72 14.83 9.91 27.16
CA CYS A 72 13.75 8.99 27.59
C CYS A 72 12.32 9.57 27.46
N ASP A 73 12.15 10.89 27.46
CA ASP A 73 10.86 11.54 27.17
C ASP A 73 10.64 11.74 25.64
N ALA A 74 11.36 10.99 24.81
CA ALA A 74 11.33 11.00 23.36
C ALA A 74 11.68 12.37 22.74
N TYR A 75 12.87 12.89 23.07
CA TYR A 75 13.45 14.12 22.49
C TYR A 75 14.83 13.85 21.90
N THR A 76 15.21 14.61 20.88
CA THR A 76 16.60 14.69 20.41
C THR A 76 17.49 15.33 21.49
N PRO A 77 18.82 15.18 21.41
CA PRO A 77 19.75 15.87 22.31
C PRO A 77 19.63 17.41 22.25
N ALA A 78 19.13 17.94 21.13
CA ALA A 78 18.86 19.37 20.94
C ALA A 78 17.59 19.86 21.68
N GLY A 79 16.80 18.96 22.26
CA GLY A 79 15.56 19.32 22.96
C GLY A 79 14.32 19.37 22.07
N GLU A 80 14.41 18.89 20.83
CA GLU A 80 13.27 18.80 19.91
C GLU A 80 12.52 17.46 20.07
N PRO A 81 11.18 17.45 20.09
CA PRO A 81 10.39 16.22 20.21
C PRO A 81 10.58 15.35 18.95
N ILE A 82 10.85 14.06 19.11
CA ILE A 82 10.99 13.15 17.97
C ILE A 82 9.62 12.82 17.36
N PRO A 83 9.53 12.33 16.10
CA PRO A 83 8.25 12.13 15.41
C PRO A 83 7.22 11.24 16.14
N THR A 84 7.68 10.27 16.93
CA THR A 84 6.80 9.37 17.73
C THR A 84 6.39 9.96 19.08
N ASN A 85 6.90 11.13 19.47
CA ASN A 85 6.47 11.83 20.68
C ASN A 85 5.12 12.54 20.45
N LYS A 86 4.03 11.78 20.51
CA LYS A 86 2.66 12.31 20.38
C LYS A 86 2.18 13.03 21.65
N ARG A 87 2.79 12.73 22.79
CA ARG A 87 2.53 13.38 24.08
C ARG A 87 2.77 14.88 24.02
N HIS A 88 3.85 15.34 23.39
CA HIS A 88 4.16 16.77 23.26
C HIS A 88 3.06 17.56 22.53
N ALA A 89 2.56 17.01 21.42
CA ALA A 89 1.46 17.63 20.67
C ALA A 89 0.16 17.67 21.49
N ALA A 90 -0.18 16.56 22.16
CA ALA A 90 -1.33 16.48 23.04
C ALA A 90 -1.24 17.48 24.21
N ALA A 91 -0.06 17.61 24.83
CA ALA A 91 0.17 18.56 25.92
C ALA A 91 -0.08 20.00 25.50
N LYS A 92 0.24 20.38 24.25
CA LYS A 92 -0.09 21.71 23.72
C LYS A 92 -1.60 21.94 23.62
N VAL A 93 -2.37 20.94 23.16
CA VAL A 93 -3.83 21.03 23.08
C VAL A 93 -4.44 21.18 24.47
N PHE A 94 -4.03 20.35 25.44
CA PHE A 94 -4.55 20.43 26.80
C PHE A 94 -4.13 21.69 27.56
N SER A 95 -3.01 22.32 27.16
CA SER A 95 -2.57 23.60 27.71
C SER A 95 -3.28 24.79 27.05
N HIS A 96 -4.07 24.59 25.98
CA HIS A 96 -4.84 25.66 25.37
C HIS A 96 -5.85 26.23 26.38
N PRO A 97 -5.94 27.55 26.59
CA PRO A 97 -6.77 28.13 27.65
C PRO A 97 -8.22 27.66 27.64
N ASP A 98 -8.84 27.58 26.45
CA ASP A 98 -10.24 27.13 26.30
C ASP A 98 -10.42 25.64 26.65
N VAL A 99 -9.42 24.80 26.38
CA VAL A 99 -9.46 23.36 26.71
C VAL A 99 -9.22 23.16 28.21
N ALA A 100 -8.24 23.87 28.76
CA ALA A 100 -7.93 23.83 30.19
C ALA A 100 -9.11 24.30 31.05
N ALA A 101 -9.83 25.34 30.61
CA ALA A 101 -11.00 25.86 31.31
C ALA A 101 -12.19 24.87 31.34
N GLU A 102 -12.30 24.02 30.32
CA GLU A 102 -13.37 23.01 30.19
C GLU A 102 -13.06 21.71 30.95
N GLU A 103 -11.90 21.54 31.57
CA GLU A 103 -11.54 20.40 32.43
C GLU A 103 -12.00 19.03 31.86
N THR A 104 -11.44 18.68 30.70
CA THR A 104 -11.79 17.48 29.94
C THR A 104 -11.49 16.20 30.73
N TRP A 105 -12.50 15.35 30.92
CA TRP A 105 -12.37 14.03 31.56
C TRP A 105 -12.49 12.92 30.51
N TYR A 106 -11.64 11.90 30.67
CA TYR A 106 -11.60 10.71 29.83
C TYR A 106 -11.71 9.44 30.68
N GLY A 107 -12.54 8.50 30.24
CA GLY A 107 -12.53 7.11 30.73
C GLY A 107 -12.30 6.17 29.56
N ILE A 108 -11.19 5.44 29.53
CA ILE A 108 -10.81 4.60 28.38
C ILE A 108 -10.95 3.13 28.75
N GLU A 109 -11.73 2.41 27.94
CA GLU A 109 -12.03 0.98 28.05
C GLU A 109 -11.06 0.20 27.16
N GLN A 110 -9.91 -0.22 27.70
CA GLN A 110 -8.87 -0.91 26.94
C GLN A 110 -9.17 -2.40 26.84
N GLU A 111 -9.63 -2.85 25.68
CA GLU A 111 -9.74 -4.27 25.37
C GLU A 111 -8.40 -4.83 24.84
N TYR A 112 -8.13 -6.10 25.13
CA TYR A 112 -6.93 -6.81 24.66
C TYR A 112 -7.17 -8.32 24.62
N THR A 113 -6.34 -9.05 23.88
CA THR A 113 -6.42 -10.53 23.80
C THR A 113 -5.11 -11.16 24.23
N LEU A 114 -5.21 -12.19 25.08
CA LEU A 114 -4.07 -12.99 25.53
C LEU A 114 -3.79 -14.11 24.53
N LEU A 115 -2.53 -14.28 24.14
CA LEU A 115 -2.07 -15.25 23.14
C LEU A 115 -1.01 -16.19 23.72
N GLN A 116 -1.04 -17.45 23.28
CA GLN A 116 -0.03 -18.46 23.56
C GLN A 116 1.25 -18.11 22.80
N ARG A 117 2.37 -17.94 23.53
CA ARG A 117 3.64 -17.44 22.99
C ARG A 117 4.14 -18.17 21.75
N GLU A 118 4.12 -19.51 21.77
CA GLU A 118 4.82 -20.30 20.74
C GLU A 118 4.06 -20.43 19.42
N VAL A 119 2.74 -20.31 19.45
CA VAL A 119 1.87 -20.53 18.29
C VAL A 119 1.11 -19.27 17.89
N ASN A 120 1.23 -18.19 18.66
CA ASN A 120 0.50 -16.93 18.49
C ASN A 120 -1.02 -17.13 18.33
N TRP A 121 -1.59 -17.99 19.17
CA TRP A 121 -3.01 -18.40 19.15
C TRP A 121 -3.69 -18.03 20.47
N PRO A 122 -4.98 -17.68 20.53
CA PRO A 122 -5.58 -17.17 21.75
C PRO A 122 -5.48 -18.14 22.95
N LEU A 123 -5.27 -17.56 24.13
CA LEU A 123 -5.10 -18.31 25.36
C LEU A 123 -6.39 -19.08 25.70
N GLY A 124 -6.24 -20.38 25.98
CA GLY A 124 -7.36 -21.29 26.24
C GLY A 124 -8.00 -21.90 25.00
N TRP A 125 -7.57 -21.52 23.78
CA TRP A 125 -8.07 -22.13 22.55
C TRP A 125 -7.31 -23.41 22.20
N PRO A 126 -7.97 -24.41 21.59
CA PRO A 126 -7.28 -25.57 21.05
C PRO A 126 -6.38 -25.17 19.88
N ILE A 127 -5.15 -25.67 19.86
CA ILE A 127 -4.17 -25.37 18.79
C ILE A 127 -4.72 -25.87 17.46
N GLY A 128 -4.82 -24.97 16.47
CA GLY A 128 -5.39 -25.29 15.15
C GLY A 128 -6.92 -25.47 15.14
N GLY A 129 -7.60 -25.09 16.23
CA GLY A 129 -9.05 -25.19 16.36
C GLY A 129 -9.68 -23.98 17.06
N PHE A 130 -10.99 -24.07 17.25
CA PHE A 130 -11.81 -23.02 17.86
C PHE A 130 -12.52 -23.56 19.11
N PRO A 131 -12.75 -22.73 20.14
CA PRO A 131 -13.65 -23.07 21.24
C PRO A 131 -15.12 -23.02 20.80
N GLY A 132 -16.04 -23.23 21.73
CA GLY A 132 -17.47 -23.04 21.47
C GLY A 132 -17.80 -21.59 21.04
N PRO A 133 -18.95 -21.35 20.38
CA PRO A 133 -19.33 -20.01 19.93
C PRO A 133 -19.42 -18.98 21.06
N GLN A 134 -19.28 -17.69 20.71
CA GLN A 134 -19.40 -16.59 21.66
C GLN A 134 -20.76 -16.57 22.38
N GLY A 135 -20.76 -16.06 23.62
CA GLY A 135 -21.94 -16.07 24.48
C GLY A 135 -21.61 -16.33 25.95
N PRO A 136 -21.02 -17.48 26.30
CA PRO A 136 -20.75 -17.84 27.70
C PRO A 136 -19.50 -17.15 28.30
N TYR A 137 -18.72 -16.44 27.50
CA TYR A 137 -17.41 -15.89 27.88
C TYR A 137 -17.49 -14.51 28.53
N TYR A 138 -18.35 -13.62 28.01
CA TYR A 138 -18.53 -12.27 28.55
C TYR A 138 -18.94 -12.33 30.02
N CYS A 139 -18.14 -11.72 30.90
CA CYS A 139 -18.27 -11.80 32.36
C CYS A 139 -18.40 -13.24 32.91
N GLY A 140 -17.86 -14.23 32.19
CA GLY A 140 -17.94 -15.64 32.54
C GLY A 140 -17.04 -16.04 33.72
N THR A 141 -17.48 -17.06 34.45
CA THR A 141 -16.70 -17.69 35.54
C THR A 141 -16.68 -19.20 35.33
N GLY A 142 -15.50 -19.80 35.51
CA GLY A 142 -15.26 -21.22 35.26
C GLY A 142 -14.04 -21.44 34.36
N ALA A 143 -13.34 -22.56 34.54
CA ALA A 143 -12.14 -22.91 33.79
C ALA A 143 -12.40 -23.09 32.27
N ASP A 144 -13.66 -23.35 31.90
CA ASP A 144 -14.15 -23.50 30.53
C ASP A 144 -14.52 -22.15 29.86
N LYS A 145 -14.48 -21.04 30.60
CA LYS A 145 -14.97 -19.72 30.15
C LYS A 145 -13.97 -18.59 30.33
N ALA A 146 -13.24 -18.56 31.45
CA ALA A 146 -12.40 -17.42 31.83
C ALA A 146 -10.90 -17.76 31.74
N PHE A 147 -10.32 -17.61 30.56
CA PHE A 147 -8.92 -17.94 30.30
C PHE A 147 -7.99 -16.78 30.64
N GLY A 148 -7.05 -16.97 31.58
CA GLY A 148 -6.04 -15.97 31.92
C GLY A 148 -6.42 -14.97 33.03
N ARG A 149 -7.46 -15.28 33.84
CA ARG A 149 -7.89 -14.41 34.96
C ARG A 149 -6.78 -14.05 35.94
N ASP A 150 -5.81 -14.93 36.16
CA ASP A 150 -4.67 -14.67 37.05
C ASP A 150 -3.84 -13.47 36.60
N ILE A 151 -3.66 -13.28 35.28
CA ILE A 151 -2.96 -12.12 34.70
C ILE A 151 -3.77 -10.86 34.95
N VAL A 152 -5.09 -10.93 34.76
CA VAL A 152 -6.02 -9.80 34.90
C VAL A 152 -6.09 -9.32 36.34
N ASP A 153 -6.28 -10.23 37.30
CA ASP A 153 -6.39 -9.89 38.72
C ASP A 153 -5.04 -9.37 39.29
N ALA A 154 -3.92 -9.91 38.80
CA ALA A 154 -2.59 -9.40 39.12
C ALA A 154 -2.37 -7.99 38.55
N HIS A 155 -2.75 -7.77 37.28
CA HIS A 155 -2.67 -6.47 36.62
C HIS A 155 -3.51 -5.42 37.33
N TYR A 156 -4.75 -5.76 37.71
CA TYR A 156 -5.62 -4.84 38.42
C TYR A 156 -4.99 -4.37 39.75
N LYS A 157 -4.48 -5.31 40.56
CA LYS A 157 -3.80 -4.98 41.82
C LYS A 157 -2.52 -4.20 41.60
N ALA A 158 -1.74 -4.52 40.56
CA ALA A 158 -0.51 -3.81 40.24
C ALA A 158 -0.78 -2.36 39.82
N CYS A 159 -1.81 -2.12 39.02
CA CYS A 159 -2.25 -0.77 38.64
C CYS A 159 -2.70 0.05 39.87
N LEU A 160 -3.52 -0.55 40.75
CA LEU A 160 -3.93 0.09 42.01
C LEU A 160 -2.72 0.44 42.88
N TYR A 161 -1.76 -0.48 43.02
CA TYR A 161 -0.53 -0.25 43.77
C TYR A 161 0.33 0.87 43.16
N ALA A 162 0.42 0.92 41.82
CA ALA A 162 1.15 1.94 41.08
C ALA A 162 0.48 3.33 41.12
N GLY A 163 -0.76 3.43 41.60
CA GLY A 163 -1.52 4.68 41.64
C GLY A 163 -2.19 5.06 40.31
N ILE A 164 -2.32 4.11 39.38
CA ILE A 164 -3.12 4.30 38.16
C ILE A 164 -4.59 4.35 38.56
N ASN A 165 -5.36 5.27 37.98
CA ASN A 165 -6.79 5.41 38.23
C ASN A 165 -7.61 4.35 37.46
N ILE A 166 -7.31 3.08 37.72
CA ILE A 166 -8.03 1.95 37.16
C ILE A 166 -9.41 1.83 37.84
N SER A 167 -10.48 1.83 37.04
CA SER A 167 -11.87 1.90 37.55
C SER A 167 -12.62 0.57 37.44
N GLY A 168 -12.10 -0.39 36.69
CA GLY A 168 -12.69 -1.72 36.60
C GLY A 168 -11.98 -2.67 35.64
N ILE A 169 -12.49 -3.90 35.60
CA ILE A 169 -12.10 -4.98 34.69
C ILE A 169 -13.31 -5.86 34.36
N ASN A 170 -13.28 -6.53 33.20
CA ASN A 170 -14.24 -7.59 32.86
C ASN A 170 -13.66 -8.57 31.83
N GLY A 171 -14.23 -9.79 31.81
CA GLY A 171 -13.98 -10.74 30.72
C GLY A 171 -14.81 -10.35 29.51
N GLU A 172 -14.20 -10.31 28.34
CA GLU A 172 -14.84 -9.86 27.10
C GLU A 172 -15.54 -10.99 26.34
N VAL A 173 -16.24 -10.62 25.26
CA VAL A 173 -17.08 -11.53 24.48
C VAL A 173 -16.29 -12.67 23.84
N MET A 174 -15.06 -12.41 23.36
CA MET A 174 -14.20 -13.44 22.80
C MET A 174 -13.44 -14.19 23.91
N PRO A 175 -13.39 -15.54 23.89
CA PRO A 175 -12.63 -16.30 24.87
C PRO A 175 -11.14 -15.95 24.84
N GLY A 176 -10.57 -15.58 25.98
CA GLY A 176 -9.18 -15.10 26.09
C GLY A 176 -9.01 -13.60 25.85
N GLN A 177 -10.10 -12.88 25.57
CA GLN A 177 -10.17 -11.42 25.51
C GLN A 177 -10.63 -10.85 26.86
N TRP A 178 -10.08 -9.71 27.22
CA TRP A 178 -10.34 -9.02 28.49
C TRP A 178 -10.34 -7.51 28.30
N GLU A 179 -10.88 -6.81 29.28
CA GLU A 179 -10.91 -5.34 29.33
C GLU A 179 -10.45 -4.84 30.69
N PHE A 180 -9.76 -3.70 30.69
CA PHE A 180 -9.59 -2.85 31.87
C PHE A 180 -9.98 -1.40 31.56
N GLN A 181 -10.53 -0.69 32.53
CA GLN A 181 -10.92 0.71 32.36
C GLN A 181 -10.01 1.65 33.16
N VAL A 182 -9.53 2.72 32.53
CA VAL A 182 -8.74 3.79 33.17
C VAL A 182 -9.52 5.08 33.14
N GLY A 183 -9.69 5.72 34.30
CA GLY A 183 -10.34 7.01 34.46
C GLY A 183 -11.61 6.97 35.32
N PRO A 184 -12.26 8.13 35.55
CA PRO A 184 -12.05 9.38 34.80
C PRO A 184 -10.71 10.07 35.13
N SER A 185 -9.92 10.37 34.10
CA SER A 185 -8.63 11.05 34.17
C SER A 185 -8.65 12.36 33.36
N VAL A 186 -7.90 13.36 33.80
CA VAL A 186 -7.99 14.74 33.27
C VAL A 186 -6.91 15.01 32.24
N GLY A 187 -7.32 15.41 31.03
CA GLY A 187 -6.42 15.89 29.97
C GLY A 187 -5.28 14.91 29.69
N ILE A 188 -4.03 15.39 29.84
CA ILE A 188 -2.83 14.61 29.49
C ILE A 188 -2.64 13.35 30.35
N SER A 189 -3.16 13.31 31.58
CA SER A 189 -2.96 12.16 32.48
C SER A 189 -3.66 10.91 31.97
N ALA A 190 -4.76 11.05 31.20
CA ALA A 190 -5.43 9.91 30.59
C ALA A 190 -4.50 9.12 29.65
N GLY A 191 -3.64 9.82 28.90
CA GLY A 191 -2.63 9.17 28.06
C GLY A 191 -1.50 8.55 28.85
N ASP A 192 -0.99 9.26 29.85
CA ASP A 192 0.09 8.78 30.72
C ASP A 192 -0.31 7.49 31.45
N GLU A 193 -1.50 7.47 32.06
CA GLU A 193 -1.99 6.34 32.84
C GLU A 193 -2.30 5.11 31.98
N VAL A 194 -2.89 5.27 30.78
CA VAL A 194 -3.17 4.15 29.88
C VAL A 194 -1.87 3.50 29.37
N TRP A 195 -0.86 4.28 28.98
CA TRP A 195 0.42 3.71 28.56
C TRP A 195 1.13 2.95 29.68
N VAL A 196 1.15 3.47 30.90
CA VAL A 196 1.74 2.76 32.04
C VAL A 196 0.91 1.51 32.39
N ALA A 197 -0.42 1.56 32.28
CA ALA A 197 -1.28 0.39 32.48
C ALA A 197 -0.99 -0.71 31.45
N ARG A 198 -0.78 -0.35 30.17
CA ARG A 198 -0.36 -1.29 29.11
C ARG A 198 1.01 -1.90 29.43
N TYR A 199 1.97 -1.09 29.89
CA TYR A 199 3.29 -1.58 30.27
C TYR A 199 3.21 -2.61 31.41
N ILE A 200 2.47 -2.31 32.47
CA ILE A 200 2.29 -3.24 33.60
C ILE A 200 1.63 -4.55 33.12
N LEU A 201 0.66 -4.48 32.20
CA LEU A 201 0.00 -5.65 31.63
C LEU A 201 0.99 -6.55 30.89
N GLU A 202 1.80 -5.99 29.98
CA GLU A 202 2.81 -6.75 29.23
C GLU A 202 3.88 -7.35 30.16
N ARG A 203 4.32 -6.61 31.19
CA ARG A 203 5.27 -7.12 32.20
C ARG A 203 4.72 -8.32 32.97
N ILE A 204 3.44 -8.30 33.34
CA ILE A 204 2.80 -9.42 34.05
C ILE A 204 2.59 -10.61 33.11
N ALA A 205 2.17 -10.35 31.86
CA ALA A 205 2.02 -11.39 30.86
C ALA A 205 3.37 -12.06 30.52
N GLU A 206 4.47 -11.28 30.48
CA GLU A 206 5.83 -11.82 30.32
C GLU A 206 6.17 -12.84 31.41
N ILE A 207 5.88 -12.52 32.68
CA ILE A 207 6.11 -13.43 33.82
C ILE A 207 5.28 -14.72 33.65
N ALA A 208 4.06 -14.60 33.11
CA ALA A 208 3.19 -15.73 32.83
C ALA A 208 3.55 -16.51 31.54
N GLY A 209 4.50 -16.02 30.73
CA GLY A 209 4.84 -16.61 29.43
C GLY A 209 3.74 -16.47 28.37
N VAL A 210 2.91 -15.43 28.48
CA VAL A 210 1.77 -15.13 27.61
C VAL A 210 2.04 -13.84 26.84
N VAL A 211 1.57 -13.76 25.60
CA VAL A 211 1.70 -12.56 24.76
C VAL A 211 0.40 -11.75 24.85
N VAL A 212 0.51 -10.43 24.96
CA VAL A 212 -0.64 -9.51 24.89
C VAL A 212 -0.75 -8.99 23.46
N SER A 213 -1.97 -8.97 22.93
CA SER A 213 -2.26 -8.34 21.65
C SER A 213 -3.27 -7.22 21.84
N PHE A 214 -2.89 -6.03 21.37
CA PHE A 214 -3.79 -4.89 21.18
C PHE A 214 -4.32 -4.81 19.74
N ASP A 215 -4.15 -5.85 18.91
CA ASP A 215 -4.70 -5.85 17.55
C ASP A 215 -6.24 -5.69 17.59
N PRO A 216 -6.83 -4.78 16.79
CA PRO A 216 -8.27 -4.54 16.81
C PRO A 216 -9.11 -5.71 16.33
N LYS A 217 -8.53 -6.70 15.64
CA LYS A 217 -9.22 -7.90 15.17
C LYS A 217 -8.23 -9.08 15.17
N PRO A 218 -7.90 -9.63 16.35
CA PRO A 218 -6.84 -10.63 16.50
C PRO A 218 -7.20 -11.95 15.81
N ILE A 219 -8.49 -12.30 15.76
CA ILE A 219 -9.00 -13.46 15.03
C ILE A 219 -10.06 -13.02 14.01
N PRO A 220 -9.89 -13.33 12.71
CA PRO A 220 -10.91 -13.06 11.69
C PRO A 220 -12.19 -13.87 11.90
N GLY A 221 -13.28 -13.44 11.25
CA GLY A 221 -14.57 -14.14 11.29
C GLY A 221 -15.46 -13.71 12.45
N ASP A 222 -16.27 -14.65 12.93
CA ASP A 222 -17.39 -14.46 13.88
C ASP A 222 -16.95 -14.35 15.36
N TRP A 223 -15.81 -13.68 15.57
CA TRP A 223 -15.25 -13.38 16.89
C TRP A 223 -15.23 -11.88 17.08
N ASN A 224 -15.42 -11.38 18.30
CA ASN A 224 -15.36 -9.95 18.56
C ASN A 224 -13.96 -9.38 18.23
N GLY A 225 -13.94 -8.12 17.81
CA GLY A 225 -12.68 -7.37 17.75
C GLY A 225 -12.39 -6.71 19.09
N ALA A 226 -11.26 -6.00 19.18
CA ALA A 226 -10.82 -5.30 20.38
C ALA A 226 -10.88 -3.76 20.20
N GLY A 227 -11.61 -3.07 21.06
CA GLY A 227 -11.77 -1.62 21.08
C GLY A 227 -10.93 -0.92 22.15
N ALA A 228 -10.92 0.42 22.07
CA ALA A 228 -10.50 1.30 23.16
C ALA A 228 -11.58 2.38 23.37
N HIS A 229 -12.79 2.01 23.78
CA HIS A 229 -13.89 2.96 23.85
C HIS A 229 -13.52 4.13 24.77
N THR A 230 -13.75 5.34 24.29
CA THR A 230 -13.32 6.56 24.99
C THR A 230 -14.52 7.34 25.45
N ASN A 231 -14.81 7.25 26.74
CA ASN A 231 -15.79 8.07 27.43
C ASN A 231 -15.24 9.49 27.60
N TYR A 232 -16.00 10.50 27.21
CA TYR A 232 -15.56 11.90 27.21
C TYR A 232 -16.63 12.84 27.78
N SER A 233 -16.19 13.76 28.63
CA SER A 233 -16.98 14.92 29.05
C SER A 233 -16.13 16.14 29.29
N THR A 234 -16.72 17.32 29.12
CA THR A 234 -16.19 18.57 29.66
C THR A 234 -16.96 18.99 30.91
N LYS A 235 -16.45 19.96 31.65
CA LYS A 235 -17.14 20.59 32.79
C LYS A 235 -18.55 21.01 32.40
N SER A 236 -18.71 21.71 31.27
CA SER A 236 -20.01 22.14 30.74
C SER A 236 -20.96 20.97 30.40
N MET A 237 -20.44 19.80 30.02
CA MET A 237 -21.26 18.60 29.79
C MET A 237 -21.77 17.95 31.08
N ARG A 238 -21.02 18.10 32.19
CA ARG A 238 -21.35 17.54 33.50
C ARG A 238 -22.29 18.42 34.33
N GLU A 239 -22.41 19.70 33.99
CA GLU A 239 -23.32 20.67 34.62
C GLU A 239 -24.75 20.58 34.10
N ASP A 240 -25.70 21.23 34.79
CA ASP A 240 -27.12 21.19 34.42
C ASP A 240 -27.37 21.74 33.01
N GLY A 241 -28.11 20.99 32.18
CA GLY A 241 -28.30 21.30 30.77
C GLY A 241 -27.16 20.83 29.85
N GLY A 242 -26.16 20.12 30.40
CA GLY A 242 -25.00 19.64 29.66
C GLY A 242 -25.29 18.65 28.53
N TYR A 243 -26.48 18.04 28.48
CA TYR A 243 -26.89 17.17 27.37
C TYR A 243 -26.88 17.89 26.01
N GLU A 244 -27.29 19.16 25.96
CA GLU A 244 -27.21 19.94 24.71
C GLU A 244 -25.76 20.17 24.25
N ILE A 245 -24.83 20.29 25.19
CA ILE A 245 -23.40 20.41 24.90
C ILE A 245 -22.84 19.08 24.38
N ILE A 246 -23.30 17.96 24.95
CA ILE A 246 -22.98 16.61 24.46
C ILE A 246 -23.43 16.47 23.00
N LEU A 247 -24.68 16.82 22.67
CA LEU A 247 -25.20 16.71 21.30
C LEU A 247 -24.39 17.55 20.31
N LYS A 248 -24.03 18.79 20.67
CA LYS A 248 -23.18 19.66 19.84
C LYS A 248 -21.78 19.09 19.64
N ALA A 249 -21.19 18.48 20.66
CA ALA A 249 -19.89 17.82 20.55
C ALA A 249 -19.95 16.60 19.60
N ILE A 250 -21.01 15.79 19.69
CA ILE A 250 -21.24 14.65 18.81
C ILE A 250 -21.41 15.09 17.36
N GLU A 251 -22.12 16.19 17.10
CA GLU A 251 -22.28 16.76 15.76
C GLU A 251 -20.92 17.15 15.16
N LYS A 252 -20.08 17.86 15.92
CA LYS A 252 -18.71 18.21 15.49
C LYS A 252 -17.85 16.97 15.19
N LEU A 253 -17.94 15.93 16.02
CA LEU A 253 -17.24 14.65 15.79
C LEU A 253 -17.73 13.95 14.51
N GLY A 254 -19.01 14.06 14.17
CA GLY A 254 -19.58 13.52 12.95
C GLY A 254 -19.01 14.19 11.70
N LEU A 255 -18.85 15.52 11.72
CA LEU A 255 -18.25 16.28 10.61
C LEU A 255 -16.80 15.90 10.35
N LYS A 256 -16.06 15.53 11.41
CA LYS A 256 -14.65 15.10 11.34
C LYS A 256 -14.46 13.58 11.41
N HIS A 257 -15.49 12.80 11.10
CA HIS A 257 -15.45 11.35 11.25
C HIS A 257 -14.23 10.70 10.58
N LYS A 258 -13.95 11.07 9.32
CA LYS A 258 -12.81 10.52 8.55
C LYS A 258 -11.46 10.86 9.16
N GLU A 259 -11.29 12.09 9.65
CA GLU A 259 -10.06 12.56 10.30
C GLU A 259 -9.79 11.76 11.59
N HIS A 260 -10.82 11.58 12.41
CA HIS A 260 -10.72 10.78 13.64
C HIS A 260 -10.41 9.31 13.33
N ILE A 261 -11.11 8.68 12.36
CA ILE A 261 -10.85 7.27 12.01
C ILE A 261 -9.39 7.04 11.58
N ALA A 262 -8.80 7.96 10.81
CA ALA A 262 -7.41 7.87 10.39
C ALA A 262 -6.40 7.90 11.56
N ALA A 263 -6.80 8.43 12.71
CA ALA A 263 -5.96 8.56 13.91
C ALA A 263 -6.30 7.54 15.00
N TYR A 264 -7.35 6.73 14.82
CA TYR A 264 -7.97 5.89 15.84
C TYR A 264 -7.42 4.45 15.88
N GLY A 265 -6.18 4.26 15.43
CA GLY A 265 -5.46 2.98 15.41
C GLY A 265 -5.54 2.26 14.05
N GLU A 266 -4.41 1.67 13.65
CA GLU A 266 -4.29 0.93 12.39
C GLU A 266 -4.98 -0.44 12.47
N GLY A 267 -5.56 -0.93 11.37
CA GLY A 267 -6.26 -2.22 11.32
C GLY A 267 -7.73 -2.16 11.76
N ASN A 268 -8.23 -0.97 12.12
CA ASN A 268 -9.58 -0.76 12.67
C ASN A 268 -10.70 -1.07 11.64
N GLU A 269 -10.39 -1.07 10.34
CA GLU A 269 -11.28 -1.50 9.26
C GLU A 269 -11.70 -2.98 9.38
N ARG A 270 -10.84 -3.82 9.97
CA ARG A 270 -11.17 -5.23 10.27
C ARG A 270 -12.16 -5.38 11.42
N ARG A 271 -12.27 -4.37 12.28
CA ARG A 271 -13.13 -4.35 13.47
C ARG A 271 -14.45 -3.64 13.20
N LEU A 272 -14.42 -2.40 12.70
CA LEU A 272 -15.57 -1.52 12.47
C LEU A 272 -16.34 -1.90 11.21
N THR A 273 -17.01 -3.04 11.25
CA THR A 273 -17.71 -3.62 10.08
C THR A 273 -19.21 -3.34 10.07
N GLY A 274 -19.77 -2.86 11.19
CA GLY A 274 -21.22 -2.79 11.41
C GLY A 274 -21.81 -4.05 12.04
N LYS A 275 -20.99 -5.09 12.26
CA LYS A 275 -21.33 -6.33 12.99
C LYS A 275 -20.65 -6.34 14.36
N HIS A 276 -20.97 -7.31 15.21
CA HIS A 276 -20.33 -7.51 16.52
C HIS A 276 -20.32 -6.26 17.40
N GLU A 277 -21.47 -5.60 17.53
CA GLU A 277 -21.62 -4.40 18.39
C GLU A 277 -20.71 -3.22 17.99
N THR A 278 -20.31 -3.12 16.72
CA THR A 278 -19.58 -1.97 16.17
C THR A 278 -20.36 -1.26 15.08
N ALA A 279 -20.07 0.03 14.86
CA ALA A 279 -20.53 0.75 13.67
C ALA A 279 -19.67 0.39 12.45
N ASN A 280 -20.19 0.63 11.24
CA ASN A 280 -19.39 0.55 10.03
C ASN A 280 -18.42 1.74 9.96
N ILE A 281 -17.15 1.48 9.62
CA ILE A 281 -16.05 2.46 9.60
C ILE A 281 -16.31 3.68 8.71
N ASN A 282 -17.16 3.56 7.69
CA ASN A 282 -17.46 4.64 6.76
C ASN A 282 -18.67 5.49 7.17
N THR A 283 -19.43 5.04 8.18
CA THR A 283 -20.68 5.69 8.60
C THR A 283 -20.55 6.20 10.03
N PHE A 284 -20.74 7.50 10.22
CA PHE A 284 -20.92 8.06 11.55
C PHE A 284 -22.39 7.93 11.97
N LYS A 285 -22.63 7.26 13.09
CA LYS A 285 -23.95 7.16 13.72
C LYS A 285 -23.81 7.41 15.21
N TRP A 286 -24.81 8.02 15.81
CA TRP A 286 -24.90 8.08 17.27
C TRP A 286 -26.30 7.68 17.73
N GLY A 287 -26.42 7.25 18.98
CA GLY A 287 -27.72 6.95 19.57
C GLY A 287 -27.65 6.67 21.06
N VAL A 288 -28.80 6.76 21.73
CA VAL A 288 -28.91 6.46 23.15
C VAL A 288 -28.95 4.96 23.37
N ALA A 289 -28.06 4.45 24.22
CA ALA A 289 -27.85 3.03 24.48
C ALA A 289 -27.70 2.15 23.23
N ASN A 290 -27.28 2.73 22.10
CA ASN A 290 -27.06 2.00 20.87
C ASN A 290 -25.60 1.55 20.77
N ARG A 291 -25.34 0.27 21.07
CA ARG A 291 -24.00 -0.30 20.92
C ARG A 291 -23.54 -0.36 19.44
N GLY A 292 -24.45 -0.53 18.49
CA GLY A 292 -24.09 -0.51 17.05
C GLY A 292 -23.76 0.87 16.48
N ALA A 293 -23.74 1.92 17.30
CA ALA A 293 -23.41 3.28 16.88
C ALA A 293 -21.92 3.60 17.04
N SER A 294 -21.45 4.62 16.32
CA SER A 294 -20.09 5.15 16.43
C SER A 294 -19.89 5.86 17.76
N VAL A 295 -20.90 6.65 18.18
CA VAL A 295 -20.95 7.29 19.48
C VAL A 295 -22.21 6.86 20.21
N ARG A 296 -22.06 6.46 21.46
CA ARG A 296 -23.18 6.07 22.34
C ARG A 296 -23.35 7.11 23.44
N VAL A 297 -24.60 7.45 23.73
CA VAL A 297 -24.94 8.20 24.95
C VAL A 297 -25.64 7.25 25.92
N GLY A 298 -25.22 7.26 27.19
CA GLY A 298 -25.80 6.40 28.22
C GLY A 298 -27.26 6.78 28.52
N ARG A 299 -28.09 5.80 28.90
CA ARG A 299 -29.47 6.05 29.35
C ARG A 299 -29.51 6.97 30.56
N ASP A 300 -28.56 6.81 31.48
CA ASP A 300 -28.48 7.66 32.67
C ASP A 300 -28.10 9.10 32.32
N THR A 301 -27.23 9.30 31.33
CA THR A 301 -26.88 10.64 30.81
C THR A 301 -28.07 11.32 30.13
N GLU A 302 -28.79 10.60 29.26
CA GLU A 302 -30.02 11.11 28.64
C GLU A 302 -31.04 11.49 29.72
N LYS A 303 -31.29 10.60 30.68
CA LYS A 303 -32.26 10.81 31.75
C LYS A 303 -31.89 11.96 32.68
N ALA A 304 -30.62 12.13 33.00
CA ALA A 304 -30.13 13.19 33.88
C ALA A 304 -30.01 14.55 33.17
N GLY A 305 -30.05 14.59 31.83
CA GLY A 305 -29.84 15.81 31.06
C GLY A 305 -28.41 16.36 31.14
N LYS A 306 -27.44 15.56 31.59
CA LYS A 306 -26.02 15.88 31.73
C LYS A 306 -25.18 14.61 31.94
N GLY A 307 -23.88 14.67 31.64
CA GLY A 307 -22.96 13.54 31.82
C GLY A 307 -21.84 13.47 30.78
N TYR A 308 -21.73 12.34 30.10
CA TYR A 308 -20.67 12.05 29.12
C TYR A 308 -21.22 11.26 27.91
N PHE A 309 -20.46 11.19 26.83
CA PHE A 309 -20.71 10.24 25.74
C PHE A 309 -19.52 9.30 25.57
N GLU A 310 -19.75 8.18 24.89
CA GLU A 310 -18.80 7.11 24.63
C GLU A 310 -18.47 7.08 23.13
N ASP A 311 -17.25 7.43 22.74
CA ASP A 311 -16.75 7.22 21.39
C ASP A 311 -16.24 5.79 21.24
N ARG A 312 -16.96 4.96 20.48
CA ARG A 312 -16.71 3.52 20.34
C ARG A 312 -15.78 3.18 19.17
N ARG A 313 -15.36 4.20 18.43
CA ARG A 313 -14.54 4.06 17.21
C ARG A 313 -13.06 3.78 17.45
N PRO A 314 -12.39 4.21 18.54
CA PRO A 314 -10.97 3.91 18.71
C PRO A 314 -10.72 2.40 18.81
N ALA A 315 -9.71 1.93 18.09
CA ALA A 315 -9.20 0.55 18.18
C ALA A 315 -8.42 0.32 19.48
N SER A 316 -8.30 -0.93 19.90
CA SER A 316 -7.48 -1.31 21.07
C SER A 316 -6.01 -0.88 20.97
N ASN A 317 -5.45 -0.76 19.77
CA ASN A 317 -4.09 -0.27 19.54
C ASN A 317 -4.00 1.26 19.31
N MET A 318 -5.03 2.04 19.62
CA MET A 318 -4.95 3.49 19.48
C MET A 318 -3.88 4.10 20.41
N ASP A 319 -3.27 5.22 20.01
CA ASP A 319 -2.43 6.04 20.89
C ASP A 319 -3.35 6.98 21.70
N PRO A 320 -3.43 6.83 23.05
CA PRO A 320 -4.31 7.64 23.87
C PRO A 320 -3.97 9.13 23.81
N TYR A 321 -2.71 9.52 23.57
CA TYR A 321 -2.36 10.94 23.42
C TYR A 321 -3.04 11.54 22.19
N VAL A 322 -3.06 10.80 21.09
CA VAL A 322 -3.66 11.24 19.83
C VAL A 322 -5.18 11.31 19.97
N VAL A 323 -5.82 10.23 20.44
CA VAL A 323 -7.28 10.15 20.53
C VAL A 323 -7.85 11.20 21.48
N THR A 324 -7.31 11.30 22.69
CA THR A 324 -7.84 12.22 23.71
C THR A 324 -7.70 13.68 23.27
N SER A 325 -6.52 14.08 22.80
CA SER A 325 -6.30 15.47 22.35
C SER A 325 -7.12 15.83 21.12
N MET A 326 -7.29 14.91 20.17
CA MET A 326 -8.11 15.14 18.98
C MET A 326 -9.60 15.28 19.31
N ILE A 327 -10.11 14.54 20.29
CA ILE A 327 -11.48 14.72 20.80
C ILE A 327 -11.65 16.11 21.43
N ALA A 328 -10.72 16.53 22.30
CA ALA A 328 -10.75 17.89 22.87
C ALA A 328 -10.70 18.98 21.79
N GLU A 329 -9.76 18.87 20.85
CA GLU A 329 -9.59 19.84 19.77
C GLU A 329 -10.85 19.97 18.90
N THR A 330 -11.43 18.85 18.45
CA THR A 330 -12.64 18.86 17.62
C THR A 330 -13.85 19.40 18.38
N THR A 331 -14.01 19.05 19.66
CA THR A 331 -15.22 19.40 20.42
C THR A 331 -15.17 20.84 20.97
N ILE A 332 -13.98 21.34 21.33
CA ILE A 332 -13.80 22.66 21.97
C ILE A 332 -13.31 23.72 20.96
N ILE A 333 -12.20 23.45 20.26
CA ILE A 333 -11.50 24.45 19.43
C ILE A 333 -12.11 24.58 18.02
N GLY A 334 -12.62 23.49 17.44
CA GLY A 334 -13.11 23.46 16.06
C GLY A 334 -14.24 24.46 15.75
N GLN A 335 -13.94 25.51 14.98
CA GLN A 335 -14.93 26.41 14.38
C GLN A 335 -15.54 25.80 13.11
N CYS A 336 -16.87 25.71 13.06
CA CYS A 336 -17.63 25.43 11.84
C CYS A 336 -17.60 26.63 10.89
N ARG A 337 -17.10 26.47 9.67
CA ARG A 337 -17.47 27.34 8.53
C ARG A 337 -18.60 26.66 7.76
N PHE A 338 -19.85 27.09 7.99
CA PHE A 338 -20.98 26.77 7.13
C PHE A 338 -21.33 28.00 6.27
N SER A 339 -21.43 27.81 4.96
CA SER A 339 -22.33 28.59 4.11
C SER A 339 -22.92 27.68 3.04
N SER A 340 -24.26 27.73 3.00
CA SER A 340 -25.26 27.10 2.17
C SER A 340 -25.03 27.15 0.66
N GLU A 341 -25.38 26.06 -0.04
CA GLU A 341 -26.45 26.00 -1.06
C GLU A 341 -26.30 24.72 -1.92
N LEU A 342 -27.30 23.83 -1.86
CA LEU A 342 -27.56 22.88 -2.96
C LEU A 342 -29.06 22.55 -2.96
N GLY A 343 -29.77 23.28 -3.80
CA GLY A 343 -31.13 23.02 -4.22
C GLY A 343 -31.19 21.88 -5.25
N SER A 344 -32.35 21.24 -5.22
CA SER A 344 -32.82 20.05 -5.92
C SER A 344 -32.90 20.11 -7.46
N GLY A 345 -32.73 18.93 -8.10
CA GLY A 345 -33.72 18.38 -9.02
C GLY A 345 -33.35 18.26 -10.51
N GLY A 346 -33.65 17.08 -11.09
CA GLY A 346 -34.14 16.97 -12.48
C GLY A 346 -33.39 16.03 -13.43
N TYR A 347 -33.98 14.86 -13.70
CA TYR A 347 -33.71 13.98 -14.85
C TYR A 347 -34.06 14.67 -16.18
N PHE A 348 -33.31 14.40 -17.26
CA PHE A 348 -33.86 14.20 -18.62
C PHE A 348 -32.86 13.47 -19.54
N SER A 349 -33.40 12.59 -20.39
CA SER A 349 -32.72 11.71 -21.32
C SER A 349 -32.49 12.32 -22.71
N ASP A 350 -31.63 11.65 -23.47
CA ASP A 350 -31.53 11.55 -24.93
C ASP A 350 -31.15 12.79 -25.76
N SER A 351 -29.94 12.78 -26.33
CA SER A 351 -29.75 12.29 -27.71
C SER A 351 -28.33 12.53 -28.24
N PHE A 352 -27.78 11.45 -28.78
CA PHE A 352 -26.56 11.32 -29.56
C PHE A 352 -26.40 12.33 -30.70
N ARG A 353 -25.17 12.85 -30.86
CA ARG A 353 -24.36 12.93 -32.10
C ARG A 353 -23.24 13.94 -31.88
N TRP A 354 -22.05 13.52 -31.44
CA TRP A 354 -20.73 14.16 -31.67
C TRP A 354 -19.52 13.32 -31.17
N ILE A 355 -19.69 12.04 -30.81
CA ILE A 355 -18.60 11.16 -30.33
C ILE A 355 -17.94 10.39 -31.49
N PHE A 356 -17.50 11.06 -32.57
CA PHE A 356 -16.83 10.35 -33.67
C PHE A 356 -15.53 10.99 -34.20
N LEU A 357 -14.89 11.89 -33.45
CA LEU A 357 -13.55 12.39 -33.79
C LEU A 357 -12.49 12.31 -32.67
N PHE A 358 -12.77 11.63 -31.56
CA PHE A 358 -11.80 11.42 -30.46
C PHE A 358 -11.72 9.95 -29.98
N GLY A 359 -11.75 8.99 -30.91
CA GLY A 359 -11.45 7.59 -30.65
C GLY A 359 -11.06 6.93 -31.97
N PRO A 360 -9.76 6.71 -32.22
CA PRO A 360 -9.03 5.64 -31.54
C PRO A 360 -7.57 5.99 -31.11
N ALA A 361 -7.30 7.23 -30.66
CA ALA A 361 -5.98 7.62 -30.13
C ALA A 361 -5.97 7.98 -28.63
N ALA A 362 -7.14 8.11 -27.99
CA ALA A 362 -7.24 8.46 -26.56
C ALA A 362 -6.83 7.32 -25.59
N VAL A 363 -6.46 6.15 -26.11
CA VAL A 363 -5.90 5.01 -25.34
C VAL A 363 -4.36 5.05 -25.30
N ILE A 364 -3.71 5.95 -26.07
CA ILE A 364 -2.25 6.03 -26.13
C ILE A 364 -1.66 6.95 -25.04
N LEU A 365 -2.39 7.12 -23.93
CA LEU A 365 -1.86 7.68 -22.69
C LEU A 365 -1.65 6.62 -21.61
N GLY A 366 -1.67 5.35 -22.00
CA GLY A 366 -0.54 4.55 -21.57
C GLY A 366 0.71 5.14 -22.23
N VAL A 367 1.55 5.85 -21.45
CA VAL A 367 2.96 5.44 -21.47
C VAL A 367 2.90 3.92 -21.56
N ASN A 368 3.55 3.28 -22.54
CA ASN A 368 3.68 1.84 -22.60
C ASN A 368 4.29 1.36 -21.27
N VAL A 369 3.43 1.20 -20.29
CA VAL A 369 3.35 0.15 -19.32
C VAL A 369 2.10 -0.61 -19.80
N SER A 370 2.02 -1.08 -21.06
CA SER A 370 2.63 -2.35 -21.37
C SER A 370 3.82 -2.57 -20.47
N PRO A 371 3.62 -3.30 -19.37
CA PRO A 371 4.55 -4.32 -19.11
C PRO A 371 4.49 -5.33 -20.29
N ALA A 372 4.89 -4.92 -21.49
CA ALA A 372 5.86 -5.70 -22.25
C ALA A 372 7.17 -5.51 -21.49
N LEU A 373 7.14 -6.01 -20.28
CA LEU A 373 8.24 -6.51 -19.55
C LEU A 373 8.82 -7.56 -20.46
N ALA A 374 9.79 -7.13 -21.25
CA ALA A 374 11.11 -7.52 -20.85
C ALA A 374 11.43 -6.79 -19.53
N GLU A 375 11.01 -7.40 -18.38
CA GLU A 375 11.57 -7.29 -17.01
C GLU A 375 10.69 -7.31 -15.74
N GLU A 376 9.37 -7.16 -15.71
CA GLU A 376 8.52 -7.37 -14.49
C GLU A 376 7.88 -8.79 -14.47
N VAL A 377 8.59 -9.72 -15.11
CA VAL A 377 8.70 -11.07 -14.53
C VAL A 377 9.81 -11.08 -13.46
N SER A 378 10.48 -9.93 -13.22
CA SER A 378 11.61 -9.79 -12.30
C SER A 378 11.64 -8.52 -11.43
N ASP A 379 10.90 -7.45 -11.69
CA ASP A 379 10.94 -6.27 -10.80
C ASP A 379 9.89 -6.36 -9.70
N GLY A 380 10.37 -6.67 -8.49
CA GLY A 380 9.68 -6.37 -7.24
C GLY A 380 8.31 -7.02 -7.08
N ILE A 381 8.13 -8.25 -7.56
CA ILE A 381 7.21 -9.15 -6.87
C ILE A 381 7.77 -9.19 -5.44
N ASP A 382 7.00 -8.75 -4.43
CA ASP A 382 7.05 -9.43 -3.12
C ASP A 382 6.91 -10.89 -3.48
N VAL A 383 8.05 -11.53 -3.72
CA VAL A 383 8.11 -12.96 -3.94
C VAL A 383 7.77 -13.44 -2.55
N GLU A 384 6.47 -13.60 -2.29
CA GLU A 384 6.05 -14.83 -1.65
C GLU A 384 6.66 -15.90 -2.55
N ILE A 385 7.86 -16.32 -2.17
CA ILE A 385 8.52 -17.44 -2.79
C ILE A 385 7.73 -18.64 -2.33
N SER A 386 6.53 -18.81 -2.93
CA SER A 386 5.69 -19.97 -2.79
C SER A 386 6.48 -21.23 -3.17
N GLY A 387 7.50 -21.08 -4.02
CA GLY A 387 8.48 -22.09 -4.38
C GLY A 387 9.52 -22.46 -3.31
N LEU A 388 9.62 -21.77 -2.17
CA LEU A 388 10.51 -22.11 -1.05
C LEU A 388 9.74 -22.60 0.18
N ARG A 389 8.50 -23.08 0.03
CA ARG A 389 7.82 -23.73 1.16
C ARG A 389 8.58 -24.99 1.58
N LYS A 390 8.63 -25.23 2.90
CA LYS A 390 9.16 -26.46 3.50
C LYS A 390 8.41 -27.65 2.90
N ILE A 391 9.12 -28.45 2.12
CA ILE A 391 8.67 -29.80 1.79
C ILE A 391 9.23 -30.68 2.90
N GLU A 392 8.54 -30.74 4.04
CA GLU A 392 8.90 -31.69 5.10
C GLU A 392 7.77 -32.73 5.19
N ASP A 393 8.08 -33.98 4.85
CA ASP A 393 7.42 -35.08 5.54
C ASP A 393 8.11 -35.22 6.91
N GLY A 394 7.31 -35.48 7.94
CA GLY A 394 7.79 -35.56 9.32
C GLY A 394 8.57 -36.85 9.64
N SER A 395 9.21 -37.48 8.65
CA SER A 395 9.77 -38.83 8.77
C SER A 395 11.27 -38.89 8.51
N VAL A 396 12.07 -38.12 9.25
CA VAL A 396 13.54 -38.22 9.14
C VAL A 396 14.22 -38.37 10.50
N VAL A 397 14.98 -39.46 10.60
CA VAL A 397 15.92 -39.75 11.68
C VAL A 397 17.03 -38.69 11.65
N SER A 398 17.13 -37.89 12.71
CA SER A 398 18.12 -36.81 12.88
C SER A 398 19.56 -37.32 12.73
N ASN A 399 20.11 -37.26 11.52
CA ASN A 399 21.54 -37.43 11.26
C ASN A 399 22.20 -36.05 11.04
N ILE A 400 23.53 -36.00 11.13
CA ILE A 400 24.31 -34.74 11.03
C ILE A 400 24.09 -34.02 9.68
N HIS A 401 23.82 -34.77 8.61
CA HIS A 401 23.54 -34.22 7.28
C HIS A 401 22.18 -33.51 7.24
N THR A 402 21.16 -34.01 7.94
CA THR A 402 19.85 -33.34 8.05
C THR A 402 19.97 -31.95 8.68
N SER A 403 20.74 -31.82 9.77
CA SER A 403 20.95 -30.53 10.44
C SER A 403 21.70 -29.54 9.54
N LYS A 404 22.77 -29.99 8.87
CA LYS A 404 23.55 -29.14 7.95
C LYS A 404 22.75 -28.73 6.72
N TRP A 405 22.05 -29.66 6.10
CA TRP A 405 21.16 -29.39 4.96
C TRP A 405 20.14 -28.31 5.30
N ARG A 406 19.50 -28.40 6.47
CA ARG A 406 18.53 -27.42 6.95
C ARG A 406 19.17 -26.05 7.14
N VAL A 407 20.30 -25.98 7.84
CA VAL A 407 21.03 -24.71 8.07
C VAL A 407 21.43 -24.06 6.74
N PHE A 408 21.98 -24.81 5.80
CA PHE A 408 22.39 -24.28 4.50
C PHE A 408 21.20 -23.85 3.65
N THR A 409 20.12 -24.63 3.66
CA THR A 409 18.88 -24.29 2.96
C THR A 409 18.29 -23.00 3.52
N ASP A 410 18.09 -22.91 4.82
CA ASP A 410 17.45 -21.75 5.46
C ASP A 410 18.32 -20.49 5.31
N SER A 411 19.63 -20.61 5.51
CA SER A 411 20.58 -19.50 5.31
C SER A 411 20.62 -19.06 3.83
N GLY A 412 20.59 -20.02 2.90
CA GLY A 412 20.58 -19.74 1.47
C GLY A 412 19.31 -18.99 1.06
N ARG A 413 18.16 -19.39 1.60
CA ARG A 413 16.86 -18.73 1.39
C ARG A 413 16.85 -17.31 1.93
N ASP A 414 17.41 -17.08 3.12
CA ASP A 414 17.51 -15.73 3.69
C ASP A 414 18.36 -14.81 2.82
N PHE A 415 19.57 -15.24 2.41
CA PHE A 415 20.39 -14.45 1.49
C PHE A 415 19.71 -14.20 0.14
N PHE A 416 18.98 -15.19 -0.38
CA PHE A 416 18.22 -15.06 -1.63
C PHE A 416 17.08 -14.05 -1.50
N LEU A 417 16.27 -14.14 -0.45
CA LEU A 417 15.18 -13.21 -0.14
C LEU A 417 15.70 -11.78 0.02
N GLN A 418 16.77 -11.61 0.78
CA GLN A 418 17.40 -10.31 0.98
C GLN A 418 17.96 -9.70 -0.30
N ALA A 419 18.39 -10.51 -1.26
CA ALA A 419 18.85 -10.01 -2.57
C ALA A 419 17.69 -9.60 -3.48
N CYS A 420 16.49 -10.13 -3.25
CA CYS A 420 15.29 -9.89 -4.06
C CYS A 420 14.40 -8.75 -3.54
N LYS A 421 14.69 -8.15 -2.36
CA LYS A 421 13.96 -6.99 -1.84
C LYS A 421 14.35 -5.70 -2.58
N PRO A 422 13.40 -4.82 -2.95
CA PRO A 422 13.73 -3.55 -3.61
C PRO A 422 14.47 -2.60 -2.67
N PRO A 423 15.54 -1.92 -3.12
CA PRO A 423 16.18 -0.86 -2.34
C PRO A 423 15.32 0.41 -2.37
N LEU A 424 14.88 0.87 -1.21
CA LEU A 424 14.53 2.27 -0.99
C LEU A 424 15.85 3.04 -0.98
N LEU A 425 16.23 3.78 -2.04
CA LEU A 425 17.14 4.97 -2.03
C LEU A 425 17.72 5.34 -3.42
N SER A 426 18.22 6.58 -3.52
CA SER A 426 18.59 7.37 -4.71
C SER A 426 19.78 6.85 -5.58
N LEU A 427 19.91 7.45 -6.77
CA LEU A 427 20.78 7.04 -7.90
C LEU A 427 22.26 6.75 -7.55
N ILE A 428 22.84 7.42 -6.55
CA ILE A 428 24.26 7.26 -6.17
C ILE A 428 24.49 5.99 -5.35
N LEU A 429 23.46 5.46 -4.68
CA LEU A 429 23.52 4.21 -3.93
C LEU A 429 23.16 2.98 -4.76
N TRP A 430 22.69 3.17 -6.00
CA TRP A 430 22.23 2.09 -6.86
C TRP A 430 23.35 1.15 -7.32
N TYR A 431 24.54 1.70 -7.64
CA TYR A 431 25.69 0.89 -8.04
C TYR A 431 26.23 0.04 -6.86
N SER A 432 26.27 0.64 -5.67
CA SER A 432 26.62 -0.05 -4.42
C SER A 432 25.58 -1.11 -4.05
N SER A 433 24.29 -0.81 -4.23
CA SER A 433 23.17 -1.74 -4.02
C SER A 433 23.19 -2.92 -5.00
N LEU A 434 23.50 -2.67 -6.27
CA LEU A 434 23.63 -3.73 -7.29
C LEU A 434 24.80 -4.67 -6.97
N GLN A 435 25.97 -4.14 -6.61
CA GLN A 435 27.11 -4.97 -6.18
C GLN A 435 26.80 -5.75 -4.90
N PHE A 436 26.09 -5.12 -3.96
CA PHE A 436 25.65 -5.74 -2.71
C PHE A 436 24.67 -6.91 -2.96
N ASN A 437 23.67 -6.72 -3.82
CA ASN A 437 22.70 -7.76 -4.19
C ASN A 437 23.36 -8.92 -4.95
N LEU A 438 24.26 -8.63 -5.90
CA LEU A 438 25.08 -9.66 -6.56
C LEU A 438 25.96 -10.42 -5.55
N GLY A 439 26.49 -9.74 -4.53
CA GLY A 439 27.22 -10.36 -3.44
C GLY A 439 26.36 -11.34 -2.62
N LYS A 440 25.11 -10.99 -2.33
CA LYS A 440 24.15 -11.85 -1.63
C LYS A 440 23.72 -13.07 -2.47
N LEU A 441 23.45 -12.87 -3.76
CA LEU A 441 23.11 -13.98 -4.67
C LEU A 441 24.25 -15.00 -4.77
N LYS A 442 25.52 -14.55 -4.78
CA LYS A 442 26.69 -15.46 -4.74
C LYS A 442 26.76 -16.27 -3.44
N LYS A 443 26.43 -15.66 -2.29
CA LYS A 443 26.38 -16.35 -1.00
C LYS A 443 25.25 -17.38 -0.98
N ALA A 444 24.06 -17.02 -1.46
CA ALA A 444 22.92 -17.92 -1.59
C ALA A 444 23.25 -19.13 -2.48
N GLU A 445 23.88 -18.89 -3.64
CA GLU A 445 24.32 -19.94 -4.57
C GLU A 445 25.29 -20.94 -3.91
N LYS A 446 26.28 -20.44 -3.16
CA LYS A 446 27.21 -21.29 -2.42
C LYS A 446 26.49 -22.16 -1.38
N LEU A 447 25.53 -21.58 -0.66
CA LEU A 447 24.77 -22.29 0.38
C LEU A 447 23.82 -23.33 -0.22
N PHE A 448 23.14 -23.04 -1.33
CA PHE A 448 22.30 -24.01 -2.02
C PHE A 448 23.10 -25.16 -2.64
N LEU A 449 24.31 -24.89 -3.16
CA LEU A 449 25.21 -25.95 -3.61
C LEU A 449 25.68 -26.83 -2.43
N ALA A 450 25.98 -26.24 -1.27
CA ALA A 450 26.34 -26.99 -0.07
C ALA A 450 25.15 -27.83 0.45
N ALA A 451 23.94 -27.26 0.45
CA ALA A 451 22.72 -28.01 0.78
C ALA A 451 22.52 -29.19 -0.17
N LEU A 452 22.67 -29.00 -1.49
CA LEU A 452 22.56 -30.08 -2.45
C LEU A 452 23.56 -31.22 -2.17
N GLN A 453 24.81 -30.89 -1.82
CA GLN A 453 25.82 -31.88 -1.49
C GLN A 453 25.46 -32.68 -0.23
N GLU A 454 25.09 -31.99 0.85
CA GLU A 454 24.68 -32.64 2.10
C GLU A 454 23.41 -33.49 1.91
N ALA A 455 22.49 -33.08 1.03
CA ALA A 455 21.31 -33.88 0.70
C ALA A 455 21.71 -35.20 0.02
N LYS A 456 22.61 -35.15 -0.96
CA LYS A 456 23.07 -36.35 -1.68
C LYS A 456 23.84 -37.30 -0.78
N GLU A 457 24.73 -36.78 0.06
CA GLU A 457 25.52 -37.58 0.99
C GLU A 457 24.67 -38.17 2.12
N GLY A 458 23.72 -37.40 2.64
CA GLY A 458 22.91 -37.77 3.80
C GLY A 458 21.71 -38.66 3.50
N PHE A 459 21.10 -38.52 2.32
CA PHE A 459 19.84 -39.18 1.96
C PHE A 459 19.90 -40.00 0.66
N GLY A 460 20.91 -39.76 -0.19
CA GLY A 460 21.06 -40.39 -1.50
C GLY A 460 20.53 -39.54 -2.65
N ASP A 461 21.00 -39.82 -3.87
CA ASP A 461 20.77 -38.99 -5.06
C ASP A 461 19.30 -38.86 -5.50
N ARG A 462 18.44 -39.78 -5.06
CA ARG A 462 17.02 -39.87 -5.46
C ARG A 462 16.07 -39.44 -4.35
N ASP A 463 16.58 -38.77 -3.32
CA ASP A 463 15.78 -38.36 -2.16
C ASP A 463 15.05 -37.01 -2.39
N PRO A 464 13.84 -36.82 -1.85
CA PRO A 464 13.10 -35.55 -1.87
C PRO A 464 13.88 -34.31 -1.41
N HIS A 465 14.84 -34.44 -0.49
CA HIS A 465 15.70 -33.33 -0.06
C HIS A 465 16.62 -32.85 -1.18
N VAL A 466 17.08 -33.76 -2.05
CA VAL A 466 17.85 -33.44 -3.26
C VAL A 466 16.98 -32.68 -4.25
N ALA A 467 15.72 -33.09 -4.44
CA ALA A 467 14.77 -32.36 -5.29
C ALA A 467 14.50 -30.94 -4.77
N SER A 468 14.33 -30.78 -3.46
CA SER A 468 14.16 -29.47 -2.83
C SER A 468 15.38 -28.57 -3.07
N ALA A 469 16.58 -29.10 -2.91
CA ALA A 469 17.82 -28.37 -3.17
C ALA A 469 17.97 -27.96 -4.65
N TYR A 470 17.64 -28.85 -5.60
CA TYR A 470 17.60 -28.52 -7.02
C TYR A 470 16.60 -27.41 -7.34
N ASN A 471 15.39 -27.47 -6.78
CA ASN A 471 14.37 -26.43 -6.99
C ASN A 471 14.83 -25.06 -6.47
N ASN A 472 15.44 -25.00 -5.29
CA ASN A 472 15.99 -23.74 -4.75
C ASN A 472 17.09 -23.15 -5.65
N LEU A 473 17.97 -24.01 -6.18
CA LEU A 473 19.06 -23.61 -7.06
C LEU A 473 18.55 -23.17 -8.44
N ALA A 474 17.50 -23.84 -8.95
CA ALA A 474 16.83 -23.48 -10.19
C ALA A 474 16.18 -22.09 -10.10
N GLU A 475 15.48 -21.77 -9.01
CA GLU A 475 14.94 -20.43 -8.74
C GLU A 475 16.03 -19.36 -8.71
N LEU A 476 17.16 -19.66 -8.05
CA LEU A 476 18.30 -18.75 -8.03
C LEU A 476 18.85 -18.48 -9.44
N TYR A 477 18.97 -19.51 -10.27
CA TYR A 477 19.43 -19.34 -11.65
C TYR A 477 18.39 -18.66 -12.55
N ARG A 478 17.10 -18.85 -12.30
CA ARG A 478 16.02 -18.10 -12.98
C ARG A 478 16.15 -16.60 -12.71
N VAL A 479 16.34 -16.19 -11.46
CA VAL A 479 16.55 -14.77 -11.09
C VAL A 479 17.85 -14.22 -11.69
N LYS A 480 18.92 -15.01 -11.74
CA LYS A 480 20.18 -14.64 -12.41
C LYS A 480 20.08 -14.64 -13.95
N LYS A 481 18.92 -14.99 -14.52
CA LYS A 481 18.70 -15.18 -15.97
C LYS A 481 19.64 -16.22 -16.60
N ALA A 482 20.16 -17.15 -15.81
CA ALA A 482 21.01 -18.26 -16.27
C ALA A 482 20.14 -19.46 -16.66
N PHE A 483 19.31 -19.28 -17.70
CA PHE A 483 18.23 -20.21 -18.04
C PHE A 483 18.71 -21.62 -18.39
N ASP A 484 19.86 -21.73 -19.07
CA ASP A 484 20.48 -23.02 -19.45
C ASP A 484 20.83 -23.90 -18.23
N LYS A 485 21.07 -23.29 -17.06
CA LYS A 485 21.34 -24.00 -15.81
C LYS A 485 20.06 -24.32 -15.02
N ALA A 486 19.05 -23.45 -15.11
CA ALA A 486 17.83 -23.58 -14.33
C ALA A 486 16.90 -24.69 -14.86
N GLU A 487 16.71 -24.78 -16.19
CA GLU A 487 15.78 -25.73 -16.80
C GLU A 487 16.07 -27.20 -16.42
N PRO A 488 17.33 -27.70 -16.54
CA PRO A 488 17.64 -29.07 -16.16
C PRO A 488 17.40 -29.36 -14.67
N MET A 489 17.59 -28.36 -13.81
CA MET A 489 17.41 -28.52 -12.36
C MET A 489 15.93 -28.62 -11.97
N TYR A 490 15.05 -27.83 -12.59
CA TYR A 490 13.61 -28.01 -12.39
C TYR A 490 13.13 -29.39 -12.87
N LEU A 491 13.61 -29.84 -14.04
CA LEU A 491 13.22 -31.13 -14.61
C LEU A 491 13.70 -32.30 -13.73
N GLU A 492 14.93 -32.26 -13.25
CA GLU A 492 15.44 -33.33 -12.36
C GLU A 492 14.73 -33.32 -10.99
N ALA A 493 14.41 -32.14 -10.44
CA ALA A 493 13.64 -32.04 -9.20
C ALA A 493 12.23 -32.66 -9.36
N ILE A 494 11.54 -32.35 -10.46
CA ILE A 494 10.22 -32.94 -10.76
C ILE A 494 10.34 -34.46 -10.89
N LYS A 495 11.34 -34.95 -11.63
CA LYS A 495 11.57 -36.39 -11.82
C LYS A 495 11.77 -37.13 -10.50
N ILE A 496 12.63 -36.61 -9.62
CA ILE A 496 12.87 -37.21 -8.29
C ILE A 496 11.58 -37.25 -7.46
N LEU A 497 10.79 -36.18 -7.46
CA LEU A 497 9.53 -36.13 -6.73
C LEU A 497 8.48 -37.09 -7.30
N GLU A 498 8.40 -37.22 -8.62
CA GLU A 498 7.51 -38.18 -9.28
C GLU A 498 7.90 -39.63 -8.96
N GLU A 499 9.20 -39.95 -8.94
CA GLU A 499 9.73 -41.26 -8.54
C GLU A 499 9.46 -41.57 -7.06
N SER A 500 9.54 -40.56 -6.18
CA SER A 500 9.41 -40.74 -4.72
C SER A 500 7.96 -40.81 -4.24
N PHE A 501 7.07 -39.99 -4.82
CA PHE A 501 5.71 -39.78 -4.30
C PHE A 501 4.60 -40.02 -5.32
N GLY A 502 4.96 -40.22 -6.59
CA GLY A 502 4.02 -40.39 -7.69
C GLY A 502 3.65 -39.09 -8.39
N GLN A 503 3.14 -39.22 -9.62
CA GLN A 503 2.89 -38.09 -10.54
C GLN A 503 1.78 -37.13 -10.13
N GLU A 504 0.94 -37.52 -9.18
CA GLU A 504 -0.24 -36.77 -8.71
C GLU A 504 -0.03 -36.20 -7.30
N ASP A 505 1.21 -36.19 -6.79
CA ASP A 505 1.54 -35.62 -5.49
C ASP A 505 1.60 -34.08 -5.54
N VAL A 506 1.19 -33.43 -4.45
CA VAL A 506 1.18 -31.96 -4.34
C VAL A 506 2.57 -31.33 -4.50
N ARG A 507 3.64 -32.03 -4.11
CA ARG A 507 5.03 -31.57 -4.25
C ARG A 507 5.45 -31.52 -5.71
N VAL A 508 5.03 -32.49 -6.52
CA VAL A 508 5.19 -32.46 -7.98
C VAL A 508 4.47 -31.24 -8.56
N ALA A 509 3.25 -30.95 -8.08
CA ALA A 509 2.50 -29.79 -8.54
C ALA A 509 3.16 -28.44 -8.16
N ALA A 510 3.81 -28.35 -7.00
CA ALA A 510 4.59 -27.18 -6.60
C ALA A 510 5.81 -26.98 -7.51
N ALA A 511 6.56 -28.04 -7.80
CA ALA A 511 7.71 -27.98 -8.71
C ALA A 511 7.31 -27.63 -10.15
N LEU A 512 6.19 -28.19 -10.65
CA LEU A 512 5.63 -27.84 -11.96
C LEU A 512 5.18 -26.37 -12.03
N HIS A 513 4.62 -25.82 -10.96
CA HIS A 513 4.25 -24.42 -10.89
C HIS A 513 5.48 -23.50 -11.06
N ASN A 514 6.58 -23.80 -10.37
CA ASN A 514 7.84 -23.04 -10.49
C ASN A 514 8.43 -23.13 -11.91
N LEU A 515 8.39 -24.31 -12.53
CA LEU A 515 8.78 -24.49 -13.93
C LEU A 515 7.88 -23.68 -14.88
N GLY A 516 6.59 -23.54 -14.57
CA GLY A 516 5.67 -22.66 -15.30
C GLY A 516 6.09 -21.19 -15.24
N GLN A 517 6.51 -20.70 -14.07
CA GLN A 517 7.02 -19.34 -13.91
C GLN A 517 8.30 -19.13 -14.73
N PHE A 518 9.18 -20.12 -14.73
CA PHE A 518 10.39 -20.13 -15.55
C PHE A 518 10.09 -20.03 -17.05
N TYR A 519 9.14 -20.80 -17.58
CA TYR A 519 8.76 -20.72 -18.99
C TYR A 519 8.05 -19.41 -19.35
N LEU A 520 7.20 -18.90 -18.46
CA LEU A 520 6.54 -17.60 -18.65
C LEU A 520 7.57 -16.46 -18.75
N MET A 521 8.62 -16.48 -17.93
CA MET A 521 9.72 -15.50 -17.96
C MET A 521 10.44 -15.46 -19.31
N GLN A 522 10.54 -16.59 -19.98
CA GLN A 522 11.14 -16.72 -21.32
C GLN A 522 10.13 -16.54 -22.46
N ARG A 523 8.87 -16.18 -22.17
CA ARG A 523 7.77 -16.09 -23.15
C ARG A 523 7.50 -17.42 -23.89
N LYS A 524 7.88 -18.56 -23.33
CA LYS A 524 7.56 -19.90 -23.88
C LYS A 524 6.12 -20.30 -23.48
N LEU A 525 5.14 -19.61 -24.06
CA LEU A 525 3.74 -19.63 -23.59
C LEU A 525 3.08 -21.01 -23.64
N GLU A 526 3.30 -21.81 -24.69
CA GLU A 526 2.71 -23.16 -24.79
C GLU A 526 3.27 -24.12 -23.73
N GLN A 527 4.57 -24.07 -23.47
CA GLN A 527 5.20 -24.90 -22.43
C GLN A 527 4.71 -24.48 -21.04
N ALA A 528 4.66 -23.17 -20.76
CA ALA A 528 4.14 -22.63 -19.50
C ALA A 528 2.69 -23.07 -19.27
N ARG A 529 1.85 -22.98 -20.30
CA ARG A 529 0.46 -23.43 -20.26
C ARG A 529 0.36 -24.91 -19.88
N GLY A 530 1.09 -25.79 -20.57
CA GLY A 530 1.04 -27.23 -20.33
C GLY A 530 1.43 -27.62 -18.90
N VAL A 531 2.49 -27.03 -18.34
CA VAL A 531 2.90 -27.33 -16.96
C VAL A 531 1.95 -26.74 -15.92
N TYR A 532 1.38 -25.54 -16.16
CA TYR A 532 0.40 -24.95 -15.25
C TYR A 532 -0.94 -25.70 -15.28
N GLU A 533 -1.43 -26.15 -16.43
CA GLU A 533 -2.64 -26.98 -16.52
C GLU A 533 -2.46 -28.30 -15.75
N ARG A 534 -1.27 -28.92 -15.86
CA ARG A 534 -0.93 -30.12 -15.08
C ARG A 534 -0.88 -29.84 -13.57
N ALA A 535 -0.16 -28.79 -13.15
CA ALA A 535 -0.08 -28.39 -11.74
C ALA A 535 -1.45 -28.06 -11.16
N LEU A 536 -2.29 -27.36 -11.91
CA LEU A 536 -3.64 -26.95 -11.51
C LEU A 536 -4.55 -28.17 -11.28
N LYS A 537 -4.49 -29.17 -12.18
CA LYS A 537 -5.25 -30.42 -12.05
C LYS A 537 -4.89 -31.17 -10.76
N ILE A 538 -3.60 -31.30 -10.47
CA ILE A 538 -3.12 -31.98 -9.26
C ILE A 538 -3.55 -31.21 -8.00
N LYS A 539 -3.30 -29.89 -7.96
CA LYS A 539 -3.67 -29.05 -6.81
C LYS A 539 -5.19 -29.06 -6.56
N ARG A 540 -6.03 -29.03 -7.60
CA ARG A 540 -7.49 -29.15 -7.46
C ARG A 540 -7.86 -30.43 -6.72
N ARG A 541 -7.29 -31.55 -7.14
CA ARG A 541 -7.62 -32.88 -6.60
C ARG A 541 -7.12 -33.07 -5.17
N VAL A 542 -5.90 -32.61 -4.87
CA VAL A 542 -5.23 -32.89 -3.58
C VAL A 542 -5.56 -31.83 -2.52
N LEU A 543 -5.58 -30.55 -2.88
CA LEU A 543 -5.77 -29.44 -1.95
C LEU A 543 -7.21 -28.92 -1.90
N GLY A 544 -7.99 -29.15 -2.95
CA GLY A 544 -9.33 -28.60 -3.12
C GLY A 544 -9.37 -27.21 -3.78
N GLU A 545 -10.56 -26.79 -4.21
CA GLU A 545 -10.77 -25.58 -5.01
C GLU A 545 -10.67 -24.28 -4.19
N ALA A 546 -10.82 -24.34 -2.87
CA ALA A 546 -10.70 -23.17 -1.99
C ALA A 546 -9.25 -22.87 -1.57
N HIS A 547 -8.27 -23.67 -1.99
CA HIS A 547 -6.89 -23.53 -1.51
C HIS A 547 -6.12 -22.40 -2.23
N LEU A 548 -5.31 -21.64 -1.48
CA LEU A 548 -4.57 -20.49 -2.01
C LEU A 548 -3.56 -20.87 -3.11
N ASP A 549 -2.81 -21.98 -2.94
CA ASP A 549 -1.86 -22.46 -3.97
C ASP A 549 -2.55 -22.89 -5.27
N TYR A 550 -3.81 -23.30 -5.20
CA TYR A 550 -4.64 -23.59 -6.37
C TYR A 550 -5.01 -22.27 -7.06
N ALA A 551 -5.50 -21.28 -6.30
CA ALA A 551 -5.79 -19.94 -6.82
C ALA A 551 -4.56 -19.26 -7.45
N ASP A 552 -3.37 -19.43 -6.89
CA ASP A 552 -2.14 -18.87 -7.44
C ASP A 552 -1.75 -19.48 -8.78
N THR A 553 -1.97 -20.78 -8.93
CA THR A 553 -1.75 -21.47 -10.21
C THR A 553 -2.78 -21.01 -11.26
N MET A 554 -4.03 -20.77 -10.86
CA MET A 554 -5.06 -20.18 -11.74
C MET A 554 -4.67 -18.79 -12.24
N TYR A 555 -4.13 -17.94 -11.36
CA TYR A 555 -3.71 -16.59 -11.73
C TYR A 555 -2.60 -16.61 -12.79
N HIS A 556 -1.58 -17.43 -12.59
CA HIS A 556 -0.47 -17.53 -13.55
C HIS A 556 -0.91 -18.17 -14.87
N LEU A 557 -1.76 -19.21 -14.83
CA LEU A 557 -2.35 -19.78 -16.04
C LEU A 557 -3.21 -18.74 -16.78
N GLY A 558 -4.04 -17.98 -16.06
CA GLY A 558 -4.83 -16.88 -16.63
C GLY A 558 -3.93 -15.85 -17.31
N THR A 559 -2.82 -15.47 -16.67
CA THR A 559 -1.82 -14.56 -17.26
C THR A 559 -1.25 -15.11 -18.57
N VAL A 560 -0.90 -16.39 -18.64
CA VAL A 560 -0.45 -17.05 -19.88
C VAL A 560 -1.52 -16.99 -20.97
N LEU A 561 -2.78 -17.27 -20.62
CA LEU A 561 -3.91 -17.23 -21.56
C LEU A 561 -4.18 -15.81 -22.08
N SER A 562 -4.09 -14.79 -21.22
CA SER A 562 -4.19 -13.38 -21.62
C SER A 562 -3.12 -13.01 -22.65
N LEU A 563 -1.87 -13.44 -22.42
CA LEU A 563 -0.76 -13.22 -23.35
C LEU A 563 -0.92 -13.97 -24.69
N GLN A 564 -1.68 -15.06 -24.70
CA GLN A 564 -2.08 -15.78 -25.93
C GLN A 564 -3.31 -15.16 -26.61
N GLY A 565 -3.90 -14.10 -26.07
CA GLY A 565 -5.12 -13.46 -26.57
C GLY A 565 -6.41 -14.19 -26.21
N LYS A 566 -6.36 -15.20 -25.33
CA LYS A 566 -7.53 -15.97 -24.86
C LYS A 566 -8.18 -15.30 -23.66
N TYR A 567 -8.70 -14.09 -23.88
CA TYR A 567 -9.16 -13.21 -22.79
C TYR A 567 -10.34 -13.77 -21.99
N LYS A 568 -11.27 -14.53 -22.61
CA LYS A 568 -12.42 -15.12 -21.89
C LYS A 568 -11.99 -16.17 -20.87
N ASP A 569 -11.13 -17.10 -21.28
CA ASP A 569 -10.62 -18.16 -20.40
C ASP A 569 -9.73 -17.56 -19.31
N SER A 570 -8.92 -16.56 -19.67
CA SER A 570 -8.10 -15.80 -18.73
C SER A 570 -8.94 -15.08 -17.67
N GLU A 571 -10.01 -14.40 -18.08
CA GLU A 571 -10.90 -13.68 -17.17
C GLU A 571 -11.50 -14.64 -16.15
N ALA A 572 -12.01 -15.79 -16.60
CA ALA A 572 -12.62 -16.79 -15.72
C ALA A 572 -11.62 -17.24 -14.63
N LEU A 573 -10.41 -17.63 -15.02
CA LEU A 573 -9.38 -18.07 -14.07
C LEU A 573 -8.96 -16.97 -13.10
N ILE A 574 -8.78 -15.73 -13.57
CA ILE A 574 -8.35 -14.62 -12.70
C ILE A 574 -9.48 -14.21 -11.75
N ARG A 575 -10.74 -14.20 -12.19
CA ARG A 575 -11.90 -13.89 -11.33
C ARG A 575 -12.09 -14.93 -10.26
N ASP A 576 -12.00 -16.21 -10.58
CA ASP A 576 -12.10 -17.28 -9.59
C ASP A 576 -10.91 -17.26 -8.64
N SER A 577 -9.72 -16.96 -9.13
CA SER A 577 -8.52 -16.76 -8.32
C SER A 577 -8.63 -15.58 -7.34
N ILE A 578 -9.29 -14.49 -7.73
CA ILE A 578 -9.65 -13.36 -6.84
C ILE A 578 -10.72 -13.80 -5.83
N ARG A 579 -11.76 -14.51 -6.27
CA ARG A 579 -12.83 -15.00 -5.38
C ARG A 579 -12.28 -15.87 -4.25
N ILE A 580 -11.38 -16.81 -4.57
CA ILE A 580 -10.75 -17.66 -3.56
C ILE A 580 -9.95 -16.82 -2.54
N LEU A 581 -9.27 -15.74 -2.97
CA LEU A 581 -8.62 -14.82 -2.04
C LEU A 581 -9.62 -14.04 -1.19
N GLU A 582 -10.71 -13.56 -1.78
CA GLU A 582 -11.77 -12.84 -1.07
C GLU A 582 -12.44 -13.72 -0.01
N ASP A 583 -12.84 -14.94 -0.39
CA ASP A 583 -13.45 -15.94 0.50
C ASP A 583 -12.46 -16.38 1.60
N GLY A 584 -11.16 -16.40 1.30
CA GLY A 584 -10.09 -16.67 2.25
C GLY A 584 -9.67 -15.48 3.13
N GLY A 585 -10.39 -14.35 3.08
CA GLY A 585 -10.08 -13.16 3.88
C GLY A 585 -8.87 -12.34 3.40
N GLN A 586 -8.33 -12.64 2.21
CA GLN A 586 -7.21 -11.95 1.57
C GLN A 586 -7.65 -11.03 0.43
N GLY A 587 -8.94 -10.67 0.36
CA GLY A 587 -9.50 -9.82 -0.71
C GLY A 587 -8.88 -8.43 -0.82
N GLU A 588 -8.31 -7.92 0.27
CA GLU A 588 -7.62 -6.62 0.35
C GLU A 588 -6.08 -6.75 0.37
N SER A 589 -5.56 -7.98 0.22
CA SER A 589 -4.11 -8.19 0.15
C SER A 589 -3.51 -7.60 -1.13
N MET A 590 -2.22 -7.24 -1.06
CA MET A 590 -1.45 -6.79 -2.23
C MET A 590 -1.42 -7.85 -3.35
N ILE A 591 -1.51 -9.14 -2.98
CA ILE A 591 -1.65 -10.26 -3.92
C ILE A 591 -2.96 -10.13 -4.68
N CYS A 592 -4.08 -9.95 -3.97
CA CYS A 592 -5.39 -9.75 -4.59
C CYS A 592 -5.40 -8.51 -5.50
N THR A 593 -4.79 -7.39 -5.06
CA THR A 593 -4.66 -6.18 -5.90
C THR A 593 -3.94 -6.47 -7.21
N LYS A 594 -2.83 -7.21 -7.20
CA LYS A 594 -2.12 -7.60 -8.44
C LYS A 594 -3.02 -8.39 -9.38
N ARG A 595 -3.82 -9.33 -8.85
CA ARG A 595 -4.78 -10.10 -9.65
C ARG A 595 -5.90 -9.22 -10.21
N MET A 596 -6.43 -8.30 -9.41
CA MET A 596 -7.41 -7.30 -9.84
C MET A 596 -6.85 -6.36 -10.92
N GLN A 597 -5.58 -5.96 -10.84
CA GLN A 597 -4.94 -5.13 -11.86
C GLN A 597 -4.89 -5.87 -13.21
N GLN A 598 -4.56 -7.17 -13.22
CA GLN A 598 -4.62 -7.98 -14.45
C GLN A 598 -6.06 -8.08 -14.98
N LEU A 599 -7.04 -8.24 -14.10
CA LEU A 599 -8.46 -8.27 -14.50
C LEU A 599 -8.90 -6.94 -15.13
N ALA A 600 -8.57 -5.80 -14.51
CA ALA A 600 -8.84 -4.47 -15.05
C ALA A 600 -8.19 -4.27 -16.43
N GLN A 601 -6.96 -4.76 -16.62
CA GLN A 601 -6.28 -4.71 -17.91
C GLN A 601 -7.01 -5.53 -18.98
N ILE A 602 -7.53 -6.71 -18.63
CA ILE A 602 -8.34 -7.53 -19.55
C ILE A 602 -9.62 -6.77 -19.93
N TYR A 603 -10.30 -6.15 -18.98
CA TYR A 603 -11.50 -5.35 -19.25
C TYR A 603 -11.22 -4.15 -20.16
N ILE A 604 -10.12 -3.41 -19.94
CA ILE A 604 -9.70 -2.32 -20.83
C ILE A 604 -9.42 -2.84 -22.25
N THR A 605 -8.68 -3.94 -22.36
CA THR A 605 -8.29 -4.54 -23.65
C THR A 605 -9.49 -5.09 -24.42
N THR A 606 -10.52 -5.56 -23.71
CA THR A 606 -11.77 -6.06 -24.30
C THR A 606 -12.85 -4.97 -24.44
N HIS A 607 -12.50 -3.70 -24.23
CA HIS A 607 -13.37 -2.53 -24.31
C HIS A 607 -14.56 -2.52 -23.32
N ARG A 608 -14.45 -3.24 -22.20
CA ARG A 608 -15.44 -3.26 -21.09
C ARG A 608 -15.05 -2.25 -20.01
N ILE A 609 -15.11 -0.97 -20.36
CA ILE A 609 -14.52 0.12 -19.56
C ILE A 609 -15.23 0.35 -18.21
N GLU A 610 -16.55 0.17 -18.14
CA GLU A 610 -17.31 0.29 -16.87
C GLU A 610 -16.90 -0.76 -15.83
N GLU A 611 -16.62 -1.99 -16.29
CA GLU A 611 -16.15 -3.05 -15.40
C GLU A 611 -14.71 -2.80 -14.94
N ALA A 612 -13.87 -2.24 -15.82
CA ALA A 612 -12.53 -1.79 -15.45
C ALA A 612 -12.59 -0.70 -14.38
N GLU A 613 -13.51 0.26 -14.49
CA GLU A 613 -13.71 1.31 -13.48
C GLU A 613 -14.01 0.71 -12.10
N ASN A 614 -14.96 -0.22 -12.03
CA ASN A 614 -15.35 -0.86 -10.76
C ASN A 614 -14.16 -1.54 -10.07
N VAL A 615 -13.36 -2.28 -10.83
CA VAL A 615 -12.16 -2.95 -10.31
C VAL A 615 -11.09 -1.93 -9.90
N LEU A 616 -10.86 -0.88 -10.70
CA LEU A 616 -9.87 0.16 -10.41
C LEU A 616 -10.24 1.02 -9.20
N ARG A 617 -11.53 1.27 -8.95
CA ARG A 617 -11.99 1.91 -7.72
C ARG A 617 -11.66 1.08 -6.50
N LYS A 618 -11.90 -0.24 -6.56
CA LYS A 618 -11.54 -1.17 -5.49
C LYS A 618 -10.02 -1.20 -5.26
N ILE A 619 -9.23 -1.25 -6.34
CA ILE A 619 -7.76 -1.20 -6.27
C ILE A 619 -7.30 0.10 -5.61
N LEU A 620 -7.79 1.27 -6.07
CA LEU A 620 -7.38 2.56 -5.50
C LEU A 620 -7.72 2.63 -4.01
N HIS A 621 -8.92 2.18 -3.62
CA HIS A 621 -9.32 2.16 -2.22
C HIS A 621 -8.35 1.32 -1.36
N ILE A 622 -7.99 0.11 -1.82
CA ILE A 622 -7.02 -0.75 -1.13
C ILE A 622 -5.63 -0.09 -1.07
N MET A 623 -5.17 0.54 -2.16
CA MET A 623 -3.86 1.21 -2.17
C MET A 623 -3.82 2.44 -1.25
N GLU A 624 -4.89 3.24 -1.23
CA GLU A 624 -5.02 4.38 -0.33
C GLU A 624 -4.95 3.94 1.13
N LEU A 625 -5.64 2.87 1.50
CA LEU A 625 -5.61 2.31 2.85
C LEU A 625 -4.26 1.69 3.20
N ALA A 626 -3.66 0.92 2.30
CA ALA A 626 -2.46 0.15 2.59
C ALA A 626 -1.15 0.98 2.53
N LYS A 627 -1.08 1.98 1.65
CA LYS A 627 0.17 2.72 1.38
C LYS A 627 0.04 4.25 1.45
N GLY A 628 -1.18 4.80 1.43
CA GLY A 628 -1.42 6.24 1.42
C GLY A 628 -0.95 6.95 0.13
N TRP A 629 -1.20 8.25 0.05
CA TRP A 629 -0.89 9.08 -1.14
C TRP A 629 0.60 9.42 -1.30
N ASN A 630 1.41 9.18 -0.27
CA ASN A 630 2.86 9.32 -0.33
C ASN A 630 3.55 8.12 -1.04
N SER A 631 2.79 7.11 -1.44
CA SER A 631 3.30 5.96 -2.20
C SER A 631 3.12 6.18 -3.71
N PRO A 632 4.19 6.00 -4.52
CA PRO A 632 4.09 6.01 -5.98
C PRO A 632 3.05 5.02 -6.53
N GLU A 633 2.86 3.87 -5.88
CA GLU A 633 1.91 2.84 -6.29
C GLU A 633 0.45 3.27 -6.14
N THR A 634 0.13 4.02 -5.08
CA THR A 634 -1.20 4.63 -4.93
C THR A 634 -1.46 5.67 -6.02
N VAL A 635 -0.44 6.48 -6.35
CA VAL A 635 -0.53 7.46 -7.44
C VAL A 635 -0.75 6.77 -8.79
N ILE A 636 -0.05 5.67 -9.07
CA ILE A 636 -0.23 4.90 -10.30
C ILE A 636 -1.64 4.28 -10.37
N ALA A 637 -2.15 3.75 -9.26
CA ALA A 637 -3.52 3.22 -9.20
C ALA A 637 -4.57 4.32 -9.47
N ALA A 638 -4.38 5.50 -8.88
CA ALA A 638 -5.23 6.66 -9.08
C ALA A 638 -5.19 7.16 -10.53
N GLU A 639 -4.01 7.23 -11.14
CA GLU A 639 -3.84 7.62 -12.53
C GLU A 639 -4.56 6.66 -13.49
N ARG A 640 -4.47 5.34 -13.26
CA ARG A 640 -5.19 4.33 -14.06
C ARG A 640 -6.70 4.52 -13.97
N LEU A 641 -7.23 4.79 -12.77
CA LEU A 641 -8.64 5.10 -12.59
C LEU A 641 -9.01 6.41 -13.29
N ALA A 642 -8.20 7.47 -13.16
CA ALA A 642 -8.46 8.77 -13.77
C ALA A 642 -8.51 8.69 -15.31
N LEU A 643 -7.60 7.93 -15.91
CA LEU A 643 -7.62 7.62 -17.35
C LEU A 643 -8.88 6.87 -17.76
N THR A 644 -9.31 5.90 -16.97
CA THR A 644 -10.55 5.15 -17.22
C THR A 644 -11.77 6.05 -17.13
N LEU A 645 -11.86 6.91 -16.12
CA LEU A 645 -12.93 7.90 -15.95
C LEU A 645 -12.95 8.93 -17.09
N GLN A 646 -11.78 9.38 -17.55
CA GLN A 646 -11.66 10.24 -18.73
C GLN A 646 -12.27 9.55 -19.96
N SER A 647 -11.98 8.27 -20.19
CA SER A 647 -12.52 7.51 -21.33
C SER A 647 -14.04 7.29 -21.26
N LEU A 648 -14.61 7.22 -20.06
CA LEU A 648 -16.06 7.18 -19.84
C LEU A 648 -16.72 8.56 -19.94
N GLY A 649 -15.93 9.63 -20.07
CA GLY A 649 -16.42 11.01 -20.08
C GLY A 649 -16.86 11.53 -18.71
N LYS A 650 -16.47 10.87 -17.60
CA LYS A 650 -16.63 11.34 -16.21
C LYS A 650 -15.53 12.36 -15.88
N LEU A 651 -15.53 13.47 -16.63
CA LEU A 651 -14.40 14.41 -16.71
C LEU A 651 -14.09 15.11 -15.39
N LYS A 652 -15.12 15.50 -14.62
CA LYS A 652 -14.94 16.16 -13.32
C LYS A 652 -14.18 15.28 -12.33
N GLU A 653 -14.60 14.02 -12.18
CA GLU A 653 -13.93 13.05 -11.32
C GLU A 653 -12.50 12.75 -11.81
N ALA A 654 -12.31 12.61 -13.13
CA ALA A 654 -10.99 12.41 -13.71
C ALA A 654 -10.06 13.60 -13.42
N GLN A 655 -10.55 14.84 -13.54
CA GLN A 655 -9.79 16.05 -13.24
C GLN A 655 -9.38 16.12 -11.77
N GLU A 656 -10.31 15.88 -10.85
CA GLU A 656 -10.04 15.86 -9.41
C GLU A 656 -8.97 14.83 -9.07
N LEU A 657 -9.06 13.64 -9.67
CA LEU A 657 -8.11 12.56 -9.40
C LEU A 657 -6.73 12.83 -10.02
N PHE A 658 -6.66 13.37 -11.24
CA PHE A 658 -5.38 13.80 -11.82
C PHE A 658 -4.75 14.96 -11.04
N GLN A 659 -5.54 15.85 -10.45
CA GLN A 659 -5.01 16.93 -9.62
C GLN A 659 -4.37 16.37 -8.35
N ARG A 660 -5.05 15.43 -7.67
CA ARG A 660 -4.47 14.71 -6.52
C ARG A 660 -3.18 13.97 -6.88
N CYS A 661 -3.13 13.34 -8.06
CA CYS A 661 -1.91 12.69 -8.55
C CYS A 661 -0.76 13.70 -8.76
N LEU A 662 -1.06 14.90 -9.28
CA LEU A 662 -0.06 15.95 -9.50
C LEU A 662 0.50 16.46 -8.16
N ASP A 663 -0.37 16.70 -7.19
CA ASP A 663 0.02 17.20 -5.87
C ASP A 663 0.90 16.17 -5.14
N ALA A 664 0.52 14.89 -5.18
CA ALA A 664 1.33 13.80 -4.64
C ALA A 664 2.69 13.68 -5.37
N ARG A 665 2.71 13.75 -6.71
CA ARG A 665 3.96 13.70 -7.49
C ARG A 665 4.90 14.86 -7.17
N ARG A 666 4.39 16.06 -6.94
CA ARG A 666 5.20 17.23 -6.54
C ARG A 666 5.80 17.08 -5.14
N ALA A 667 5.12 16.38 -4.24
CA ALA A 667 5.68 16.06 -2.93
C ALA A 667 6.77 14.98 -3.00
N LEU A 668 6.67 14.04 -3.96
CA LEU A 668 7.55 12.88 -4.06
C LEU A 668 8.74 13.05 -5.01
N LEU A 669 8.63 13.93 -6.01
CA LEU A 669 9.55 14.01 -7.14
C LEU A 669 10.00 15.46 -7.37
N PRO A 670 11.23 15.68 -7.86
CA PRO A 670 11.67 17.01 -8.30
C PRO A 670 10.73 17.62 -9.34
N GLU A 671 10.57 18.94 -9.36
CA GLU A 671 9.63 19.64 -10.25
C GLU A 671 9.84 19.34 -11.75
N ASN A 672 11.08 19.04 -12.15
CA ASN A 672 11.45 18.71 -13.52
C ASN A 672 11.29 17.21 -13.83
N HIS A 673 10.68 16.40 -12.97
CA HIS A 673 10.56 14.96 -13.20
C HIS A 673 9.52 14.63 -14.30
N ILE A 674 9.82 13.64 -15.14
CA ILE A 674 9.01 13.34 -16.33
C ILE A 674 7.56 12.93 -16.02
N GLN A 675 7.32 12.28 -14.87
CA GLN A 675 5.98 11.92 -14.40
C GLN A 675 5.09 13.14 -14.10
N ILE A 676 5.69 14.28 -13.72
CA ILE A 676 4.95 15.54 -13.56
C ILE A 676 4.51 16.04 -14.93
N ALA A 677 5.37 15.97 -15.96
CA ALA A 677 5.02 16.35 -17.33
C ALA A 677 3.87 15.50 -17.90
N ALA A 678 3.87 14.19 -17.64
CA ALA A 678 2.77 13.29 -18.01
C ALA A 678 1.47 13.72 -17.33
N ASN A 679 1.48 13.94 -16.01
CA ASN A 679 0.29 14.38 -15.26
C ASN A 679 -0.29 15.71 -15.76
N LEU A 680 0.58 16.67 -16.13
CA LEU A 680 0.16 17.96 -16.70
C LEU A 680 -0.53 17.77 -18.06
N LEU A 681 -0.01 16.88 -18.91
CA LEU A 681 -0.62 16.51 -20.18
C LEU A 681 -2.01 15.89 -19.98
N HIS A 682 -2.16 14.97 -19.00
CA HIS A 682 -3.45 14.37 -18.67
C HIS A 682 -4.49 15.43 -18.25
N LEU A 683 -4.11 16.33 -17.33
CA LEU A 683 -4.98 17.43 -16.89
C LEU A 683 -5.39 18.35 -18.04
N ALA A 684 -4.44 18.71 -18.92
CA ALA A 684 -4.74 19.53 -20.09
C ALA A 684 -5.78 18.87 -21.00
N ARG A 685 -5.64 17.56 -21.27
CA ARG A 685 -6.60 16.82 -22.10
C ARG A 685 -7.99 16.75 -21.47
N VAL A 686 -8.09 16.57 -20.15
CA VAL A 686 -9.39 16.58 -19.46
C VAL A 686 -10.05 17.95 -19.58
N LYS A 687 -9.31 19.04 -19.38
CA LYS A 687 -9.82 20.41 -19.55
C LYS A 687 -10.27 20.71 -20.98
N MET A 688 -9.50 20.27 -21.98
CA MET A 688 -9.90 20.36 -23.38
C MET A 688 -11.21 19.62 -23.65
N LEU A 689 -11.36 18.39 -23.13
CA LEU A 689 -12.60 17.63 -23.28
C LEU A 689 -13.79 18.28 -22.54
N ASP A 690 -13.57 18.86 -21.36
CA ASP A 690 -14.64 19.50 -20.59
C ASP A 690 -15.16 20.75 -21.31
N SER A 691 -14.25 21.54 -21.89
CA SER A 691 -14.61 22.70 -22.73
C SER A 691 -15.50 22.30 -23.93
N SER A 692 -15.36 21.08 -24.45
CA SER A 692 -16.15 20.60 -25.59
C SER A 692 -17.59 20.20 -25.23
N LYS A 693 -17.87 19.90 -23.96
CA LYS A 693 -19.23 19.54 -23.47
C LYS A 693 -20.07 20.75 -23.10
N LEU A 694 -19.44 21.86 -22.71
CA LEU A 694 -20.13 23.07 -22.30
C LEU A 694 -20.43 23.90 -23.56
N ASN A 695 -21.70 23.89 -23.99
CA ASN A 695 -22.23 24.66 -25.13
C ASN A 695 -22.11 26.22 -24.98
N LYS A 696 -21.34 26.71 -24.02
CA LYS A 696 -21.00 28.14 -23.84
C LYS A 696 -19.51 28.28 -23.54
N SER A 697 -18.88 29.15 -24.33
CA SER A 697 -17.45 29.48 -24.38
C SER A 697 -16.77 29.62 -23.01
N ASN A 698 -16.10 28.58 -22.53
CA ASN A 698 -15.11 28.71 -21.46
C ASN A 698 -13.71 28.81 -22.09
N VAL A 699 -13.42 29.95 -22.73
CA VAL A 699 -12.06 30.29 -23.22
C VAL A 699 -11.03 30.15 -22.08
N ALA A 700 -11.44 30.45 -20.85
CA ALA A 700 -10.62 30.27 -19.65
C ALA A 700 -10.15 28.81 -19.43
N GLU A 701 -10.96 27.80 -19.74
CA GLU A 701 -10.55 26.39 -19.61
C GLU A 701 -9.53 26.00 -20.68
N LEU A 702 -9.64 26.56 -21.89
CA LEU A 702 -8.65 26.38 -22.96
C LEU A 702 -7.34 27.10 -22.64
N ASP A 703 -7.39 28.31 -22.08
CA ASP A 703 -6.18 29.02 -21.65
C ASP A 703 -5.45 28.28 -20.52
N MET A 704 -6.19 27.72 -19.56
CA MET A 704 -5.61 26.84 -18.53
C MET A 704 -5.00 25.58 -19.14
N ALA A 705 -5.66 24.95 -20.11
CA ALA A 705 -5.09 23.78 -20.80
C ALA A 705 -3.81 24.15 -21.58
N LYS A 706 -3.74 25.33 -22.21
CA LYS A 706 -2.55 25.83 -22.91
C LYS A 706 -1.37 26.03 -21.96
N ASP A 707 -1.60 26.59 -20.77
CA ASP A 707 -0.57 26.74 -19.73
C ASP A 707 -0.02 25.37 -19.27
N LEU A 708 -0.92 24.41 -19.00
CA LEU A 708 -0.53 23.05 -18.61
C LEU A 708 0.31 22.35 -19.68
N LEU A 709 -0.08 22.46 -20.96
CA LEU A 709 0.68 21.90 -22.09
C LEU A 709 2.05 22.56 -22.23
N SER A 710 2.12 23.88 -22.11
CA SER A 710 3.38 24.64 -22.19
C SER A 710 4.37 24.18 -21.11
N LYS A 711 3.88 23.99 -19.87
CA LYS A 711 4.69 23.42 -18.77
C LYS A 711 5.13 21.99 -19.04
N SER A 712 4.23 21.14 -19.54
CA SER A 712 4.55 19.75 -19.91
C SER A 712 5.64 19.68 -20.99
N ILE A 713 5.52 20.48 -22.05
CA ILE A 713 6.51 20.60 -23.14
C ILE A 713 7.88 21.03 -22.60
N SER A 714 7.89 22.07 -21.75
CA SER A 714 9.13 22.59 -21.14
C SER A 714 9.86 21.52 -20.34
N VAL A 715 9.15 20.81 -19.44
CA VAL A 715 9.73 19.75 -18.62
C VAL A 715 10.22 18.58 -19.48
N ALA A 716 9.41 18.11 -20.44
CA ALA A 716 9.78 16.98 -21.31
C ALA A 716 11.00 17.30 -22.17
N ARG A 717 11.05 18.49 -22.79
CA ARG A 717 12.21 18.94 -23.58
C ARG A 717 13.45 19.15 -22.70
N GLY A 718 13.29 19.70 -21.49
CA GLY A 718 14.38 19.88 -20.52
C GLY A 718 15.06 18.55 -20.14
N ASN A 719 14.28 17.49 -19.93
CA ASN A 719 14.80 16.14 -19.65
C ASN A 719 15.62 15.58 -20.82
N LEU A 720 15.13 15.75 -22.05
CA LEU A 720 15.85 15.32 -23.26
C LEU A 720 17.17 16.08 -23.44
N VAL A 721 17.17 17.40 -23.32
CA VAL A 721 18.39 18.23 -23.48
C VAL A 721 19.42 17.96 -22.38
N HIS A 722 18.98 17.78 -21.13
CA HIS A 722 19.88 17.44 -20.03
C HIS A 722 20.61 16.11 -20.30
N SER A 723 19.88 15.11 -20.80
CA SER A 723 20.46 13.80 -21.11
C SER A 723 21.52 13.84 -22.23
N VAL A 724 21.29 14.65 -23.28
CA VAL A 724 22.25 14.85 -24.38
C VAL A 724 23.53 15.57 -23.90
N ARG A 725 23.42 16.50 -22.94
CA ARG A 725 24.59 17.21 -22.37
C ARG A 725 25.45 16.31 -21.47
N GLU A 726 24.85 15.37 -20.76
CA GLU A 726 25.59 14.41 -19.93
C GLU A 726 26.37 13.38 -20.77
N GLU A 727 25.86 13.00 -21.94
CA GLU A 727 26.57 12.13 -22.90
C GLU A 727 27.80 12.82 -23.52
N GLY A 728 27.73 14.12 -23.80
CA GLY A 728 28.85 14.90 -24.33
C GLY A 728 30.06 14.99 -23.39
N ASN A 729 29.86 14.76 -22.08
CA ASN A 729 30.89 14.89 -21.04
C ASN A 729 31.44 13.54 -20.52
N LYS A 730 30.99 12.39 -21.02
CA LYS A 730 31.44 11.07 -20.54
C LYS A 730 32.10 10.24 -21.65
N GLN A 731 33.40 9.97 -21.50
CA GLN A 731 34.12 8.97 -22.29
C GLN A 731 33.54 7.56 -22.03
N SER A 732 33.04 6.92 -23.10
CA SER A 732 32.97 5.46 -23.31
C SER A 732 32.52 4.61 -22.11
N TYR A 733 31.24 4.69 -21.73
CA TYR A 733 30.57 3.63 -20.98
C TYR A 733 29.21 3.31 -21.62
N LYS A 734 28.84 2.02 -21.67
CA LYS A 734 27.53 1.55 -22.14
C LYS A 734 26.42 2.24 -21.35
N GLU A 735 25.51 2.93 -22.04
CA GLU A 735 24.30 3.50 -21.42
C GLU A 735 23.46 2.42 -20.73
N SER A 736 22.87 2.75 -19.58
CA SER A 736 21.95 1.87 -18.88
C SER A 736 20.56 1.86 -19.56
N GLU A 737 19.93 0.70 -19.58
CA GLU A 737 18.59 0.49 -20.18
C GLU A 737 17.51 1.41 -19.60
N THR A 738 17.64 1.77 -18.31
CA THR A 738 16.76 2.71 -17.61
C THR A 738 16.83 4.14 -18.15
N THR A 739 18.03 4.60 -18.52
CA THR A 739 18.25 5.93 -19.09
C THR A 739 17.64 6.03 -20.48
N VAL A 740 17.77 4.96 -21.27
CA VAL A 740 17.11 4.83 -22.58
C VAL A 740 15.59 4.90 -22.44
N ARG A 741 14.98 4.13 -21.53
CA ARG A 741 13.53 4.15 -21.31
C ARG A 741 13.01 5.52 -20.86
N SER A 742 13.75 6.20 -19.97
CA SER A 742 13.39 7.56 -19.52
C SER A 742 13.38 8.56 -20.67
N ARG A 743 14.41 8.52 -21.55
CA ARG A 743 14.48 9.37 -22.75
C ARG A 743 13.36 9.05 -23.75
N GLN A 744 13.00 7.77 -23.93
CA GLN A 744 11.86 7.37 -24.75
C GLN A 744 10.55 7.95 -24.21
N SER A 745 10.29 7.84 -22.90
CA SER A 745 9.10 8.42 -22.26
C SER A 745 9.06 9.94 -22.42
N ALA A 746 10.20 10.62 -22.25
CA ALA A 746 10.28 12.06 -22.41
C ALA A 746 9.95 12.52 -23.84
N LEU A 747 10.45 11.81 -24.86
CA LEU A 747 10.13 12.14 -26.25
C LEU A 747 8.66 11.86 -26.60
N ILE A 748 8.09 10.76 -26.09
CA ILE A 748 6.66 10.45 -26.26
C ILE A 748 5.80 11.58 -25.68
N ILE A 749 6.05 11.97 -24.43
CA ILE A 749 5.29 13.03 -23.76
C ILE A 749 5.45 14.37 -24.50
N LEU A 750 6.66 14.69 -24.99
CA LEU A 750 6.89 15.91 -25.77
C LEU A 750 6.05 15.93 -27.06
N LEU A 751 6.07 14.85 -27.84
CA LEU A 751 5.28 14.74 -29.08
C LEU A 751 3.79 14.84 -28.79
N GLN A 752 3.33 14.17 -27.74
CA GLN A 752 1.93 14.16 -27.32
C GLN A 752 1.41 15.51 -26.81
N SER A 753 2.26 16.27 -26.13
CA SER A 753 1.90 17.60 -25.63
C SER A 753 1.87 18.63 -26.76
N LEU A 754 2.77 18.52 -27.74
CA LEU A 754 2.74 19.36 -28.95
C LEU A 754 1.53 19.05 -29.84
N ASP A 755 1.19 17.76 -30.00
CA ASP A 755 -0.02 17.34 -30.71
C ASP A 755 -1.30 17.85 -30.03
N ALA A 756 -1.40 17.67 -28.71
CA ALA A 756 -2.52 18.19 -27.93
C ALA A 756 -2.62 19.72 -28.00
N LEU A 757 -1.50 20.45 -28.05
CA LEU A 757 -1.49 21.90 -28.25
C LEU A 757 -2.05 22.28 -29.61
N SER A 758 -1.69 21.54 -30.67
CA SER A 758 -2.29 21.76 -31.99
C SER A 758 -3.81 21.56 -31.98
N LEU A 759 -4.29 20.50 -31.33
CA LEU A 759 -5.73 20.21 -31.23
C LEU A 759 -6.46 21.31 -30.44
N LEU A 760 -5.84 21.83 -29.38
CA LEU A 760 -6.35 22.94 -28.59
C LEU A 760 -6.51 24.21 -29.43
N GLU A 761 -5.48 24.59 -30.18
CA GLU A 761 -5.51 25.80 -31.02
C GLU A 761 -6.55 25.69 -32.14
N MET A 762 -6.67 24.52 -32.78
CA MET A 762 -7.75 24.29 -33.76
C MET A 762 -9.14 24.46 -33.11
N LYS A 763 -9.34 23.94 -31.89
CA LYS A 763 -10.60 24.08 -31.17
C LYS A 763 -10.91 25.51 -30.76
N ARG A 764 -9.88 26.27 -30.37
CA ARG A 764 -10.00 27.69 -30.03
C ARG A 764 -10.50 28.49 -31.24
N LEU A 765 -9.92 28.25 -32.42
CA LEU A 765 -10.33 28.89 -33.67
C LEU A 765 -11.80 28.59 -34.03
N GLU A 766 -12.26 27.36 -33.82
CA GLU A 766 -13.68 26.98 -34.03
C GLU A 766 -14.65 27.71 -33.08
N LEU A 767 -14.21 28.08 -31.87
CA LEU A 767 -15.06 28.72 -30.85
C LEU A 767 -15.11 30.25 -30.98
N GLU A 768 -14.10 30.87 -31.61
CA GLU A 768 -14.00 32.32 -31.80
C GLU A 768 -14.80 32.84 -33.04
N ASP A 769 -15.63 32.01 -33.67
CA ASP A 769 -16.29 32.25 -34.97
C ASP A 769 -17.02 33.62 -35.10
N SER A 770 -16.56 34.50 -36.02
CA SER A 770 -17.37 35.35 -36.95
C SER A 770 -16.87 36.76 -37.34
N LYS A 771 -15.72 37.32 -36.90
CA LYS A 771 -15.36 38.70 -37.35
C LYS A 771 -13.95 39.04 -37.83
N LYS A 772 -12.95 38.17 -37.74
CA LYS A 772 -11.67 38.39 -38.45
C LYS A 772 -11.07 37.06 -38.86
N LEU A 773 -11.32 36.67 -40.11
CA LEU A 773 -10.53 35.65 -40.78
C LEU A 773 -9.14 36.25 -41.03
N ASP A 774 -8.26 36.22 -40.03
CA ASP A 774 -6.83 36.40 -40.29
C ASP A 774 -6.29 35.02 -40.73
N PRO A 775 -5.64 34.90 -41.90
CA PRO A 775 -5.43 33.63 -42.60
C PRO A 775 -4.26 32.79 -42.07
N TYR A 776 -3.97 32.86 -40.77
CA TYR A 776 -2.80 32.19 -40.19
C TYR A 776 -3.20 31.20 -39.12
N ASN A 777 -3.40 29.96 -39.58
CA ASN A 777 -3.40 28.71 -38.82
C ASN A 777 -2.00 28.41 -38.17
N SER A 778 -1.26 29.47 -37.82
CA SER A 778 0.18 29.44 -37.60
C SER A 778 0.58 28.75 -36.30
N GLU A 779 -0.20 28.87 -35.23
CA GLU A 779 0.15 28.25 -33.94
C GLU A 779 -0.09 26.73 -33.95
N ALA A 780 -1.21 26.26 -34.50
CA ALA A 780 -1.49 24.82 -34.67
C ALA A 780 -0.47 24.16 -35.62
N GLU A 781 -0.20 24.80 -36.77
CA GLU A 781 0.83 24.33 -37.70
C GLU A 781 2.23 24.37 -37.07
N SER A 782 2.56 25.42 -36.30
CA SER A 782 3.83 25.56 -35.60
C SER A 782 4.03 24.46 -34.56
N ALA A 783 2.99 24.10 -33.79
CA ALA A 783 3.04 23.01 -32.81
C ALA A 783 3.36 21.66 -33.49
N LEU A 784 2.67 21.33 -34.59
CA LEU A 784 2.91 20.09 -35.35
C LEU A 784 4.26 20.07 -36.08
N ARG A 785 4.71 21.21 -36.62
CA ARG A 785 6.08 21.35 -37.13
C ARG A 785 7.11 21.21 -36.00
N GLY A 786 6.76 21.66 -34.80
CA GLY A 786 7.49 21.42 -33.57
C GLY A 786 7.67 19.92 -33.27
N CYS A 787 6.66 19.08 -33.50
CA CYS A 787 6.78 17.62 -33.38
C CYS A 787 7.85 17.06 -34.34
N ILE A 788 7.84 17.51 -35.59
CA ILE A 788 8.82 17.09 -36.60
C ILE A 788 10.22 17.52 -36.20
N SER A 789 10.38 18.76 -35.74
CA SER A 789 11.67 19.27 -35.26
C SER A 789 12.16 18.46 -34.06
N ALA A 790 11.32 18.23 -33.06
CA ALA A 790 11.67 17.48 -31.86
C ALA A 790 12.05 16.03 -32.19
N TYR A 791 11.28 15.35 -33.04
CA TYR A 791 11.63 14.00 -33.49
C TYR A 791 12.99 14.00 -34.20
N LYS A 792 13.21 14.86 -35.19
CA LYS A 792 14.48 14.91 -35.93
C LYS A 792 15.68 15.29 -35.05
N GLU A 793 15.48 16.14 -34.06
CA GLU A 793 16.51 16.57 -33.11
C GLU A 793 17.01 15.40 -32.25
N PHE A 794 16.09 14.59 -31.70
CA PHE A 794 16.43 13.55 -30.73
C PHE A 794 16.54 12.14 -31.32
N VAL A 795 16.08 11.88 -32.54
CA VAL A 795 16.09 10.52 -33.15
C VAL A 795 17.47 10.07 -33.66
N ASN A 796 18.49 10.92 -33.64
CA ASN A 796 19.84 10.54 -34.02
C ASN A 796 20.44 9.46 -33.10
N ASP A 797 19.86 9.27 -31.92
CA ASP A 797 20.09 8.10 -31.08
C ASP A 797 19.33 6.87 -31.62
N LYS A 798 20.08 5.82 -32.00
CA LYS A 798 19.51 4.55 -32.48
C LYS A 798 18.48 3.96 -31.52
N SER A 799 18.68 4.08 -30.21
CA SER A 799 17.80 3.53 -29.17
C SER A 799 16.41 4.21 -29.12
N LEU A 800 16.35 5.50 -29.47
CA LEU A 800 15.10 6.26 -29.61
C LEU A 800 14.46 6.00 -30.98
N SER A 801 15.30 5.96 -32.03
CA SER A 801 14.86 5.68 -33.40
C SER A 801 14.20 4.32 -33.55
N ASP A 802 14.57 3.33 -32.75
CA ASP A 802 14.06 1.97 -32.87
C ASP A 802 12.79 1.69 -32.05
N ALA A 803 12.40 2.63 -31.18
CA ALA A 803 11.27 2.49 -30.27
C ALA A 803 9.93 2.57 -31.03
N PRO A 804 9.10 1.51 -31.04
CA PRO A 804 7.82 1.52 -31.76
C PRO A 804 6.85 2.59 -31.25
N GLY A 805 6.85 2.87 -29.94
CA GLY A 805 5.98 3.89 -29.32
C GLY A 805 6.30 5.30 -29.82
N VAL A 806 7.57 5.67 -29.90
CA VAL A 806 8.00 6.98 -30.42
C VAL A 806 7.56 7.14 -31.88
N LYS A 807 7.74 6.09 -32.70
CA LYS A 807 7.31 6.10 -34.11
C LYS A 807 5.80 6.23 -34.27
N ALA A 808 5.01 5.59 -33.39
CA ALA A 808 3.56 5.68 -33.43
C ALA A 808 3.07 7.11 -33.14
N GLU A 809 3.61 7.76 -32.11
CA GLU A 809 3.30 9.17 -31.82
C GLU A 809 3.74 10.10 -32.95
N TYR A 810 4.95 9.89 -33.48
CA TYR A 810 5.45 10.69 -34.59
C TYR A 810 4.56 10.57 -35.83
N LEU A 811 4.13 9.34 -36.16
CA LEU A 811 3.21 9.06 -37.24
C LEU A 811 1.85 9.75 -37.04
N LEU A 812 1.35 9.82 -35.80
CA LEU A 812 0.12 10.53 -35.46
C LEU A 812 0.24 12.03 -35.77
N CYS A 813 1.31 12.68 -35.30
CA CYS A 813 1.55 14.10 -35.56
C CYS A 813 1.68 14.40 -37.06
N LEU A 814 2.34 13.52 -37.83
CA LEU A 814 2.43 13.67 -39.28
C LEU A 814 1.06 13.61 -39.96
N LYS A 815 0.19 12.69 -39.52
CA LYS A 815 -1.18 12.55 -40.04
C LYS A 815 -2.01 13.80 -39.73
N HIS A 816 -1.99 14.28 -38.49
CA HIS A 816 -2.68 15.51 -38.11
C HIS A 816 -2.19 16.73 -38.91
N LEU A 817 -0.89 16.84 -39.17
CA LEU A 817 -0.34 17.93 -40.01
C LEU A 817 -0.82 17.84 -41.46
N VAL A 818 -0.86 16.64 -42.02
CA VAL A 818 -1.39 16.42 -43.38
C VAL A 818 -2.87 16.80 -43.47
N ASP A 819 -3.66 16.50 -42.44
CA ASP A 819 -5.08 16.83 -42.41
C ASP A 819 -5.30 18.34 -42.26
N LEU A 820 -4.57 19.01 -41.36
CA LEU A 820 -4.58 20.47 -41.20
C LEU A 820 -4.24 21.21 -42.51
N LEU A 821 -3.16 20.77 -43.18
CA LEU A 821 -2.74 21.35 -44.46
C LEU A 821 -3.72 21.04 -45.60
N ARG A 822 -4.51 19.98 -45.50
CA ARG A 822 -5.55 19.64 -46.49
C ARG A 822 -6.75 20.57 -46.36
N ASP A 823 -7.19 20.87 -45.15
CA ASP A 823 -8.31 21.78 -44.93
C ASP A 823 -7.97 23.24 -45.29
N ASN A 824 -6.72 23.67 -45.03
CA ASN A 824 -6.21 24.98 -45.51
C ASN A 824 -6.18 25.15 -47.04
N ARG A 825 -6.27 24.07 -47.83
CA ARG A 825 -6.30 24.14 -49.31
C ARG A 825 -7.66 24.46 -49.90
N LYS A 826 -8.74 24.31 -49.14
CA LYS A 826 -10.07 24.73 -49.61
C LYS A 826 -10.12 26.25 -49.84
N THR A 827 -9.13 27.01 -49.36
CA THR A 827 -9.08 28.47 -49.40
C THR A 827 -7.92 29.09 -50.22
N SER A 828 -6.88 28.34 -50.65
CA SER A 828 -5.79 28.93 -51.49
C SER A 828 -5.17 27.98 -52.53
N LYS A 829 -4.82 28.52 -53.72
CA LYS A 829 -4.22 27.82 -54.88
C LYS A 829 -2.70 28.04 -54.96
N ASP A 830 -1.91 27.59 -53.99
CA ASP A 830 -0.45 27.70 -54.07
C ASP A 830 0.26 26.38 -54.46
N ARG A 831 1.21 26.47 -55.40
CA ARG A 831 1.99 25.34 -55.94
C ARG A 831 3.10 24.87 -54.99
N SER A 832 3.64 25.75 -54.13
CA SER A 832 4.72 25.39 -53.18
C SER A 832 4.25 24.41 -52.09
N SER A 833 2.98 24.55 -51.67
CA SER A 833 2.31 23.67 -50.69
C SER A 833 2.17 22.22 -51.18
N ASN A 834 2.16 21.97 -52.49
CA ASN A 834 2.02 20.62 -53.05
C ASN A 834 3.25 19.75 -52.87
N ALA A 835 4.45 20.31 -53.01
CA ALA A 835 5.70 19.57 -52.80
C ALA A 835 5.86 19.19 -51.32
N ALA A 836 5.64 20.13 -50.40
CA ALA A 836 5.75 19.90 -48.95
C ALA A 836 4.74 18.85 -48.43
N LEU A 837 3.50 18.82 -48.95
CA LEU A 837 2.53 17.78 -48.58
C LEU A 837 2.91 16.41 -49.13
N GLN A 838 3.49 16.35 -50.32
CA GLN A 838 3.95 15.10 -50.89
C GLN A 838 5.11 14.51 -50.06
N GLU A 839 6.06 15.35 -49.64
CA GLU A 839 7.13 14.95 -48.73
C GLU A 839 6.59 14.37 -47.40
N LEU A 840 5.57 14.99 -46.80
CA LEU A 840 4.93 14.49 -45.58
C LEU A 840 4.23 13.13 -45.79
N LYS A 841 3.59 12.92 -46.94
CA LYS A 841 2.96 11.63 -47.27
C LYS A 841 4.00 10.53 -47.48
N ASP A 842 5.12 10.86 -48.09
CA ASP A 842 6.21 9.91 -48.31
C ASP A 842 6.89 9.54 -46.97
N GLU A 843 7.02 10.51 -46.05
CA GLU A 843 7.46 10.32 -44.67
C GLU A 843 6.54 9.35 -43.90
N ILE A 844 5.22 9.59 -43.93
CA ILE A 844 4.20 8.71 -43.31
C ILE A 844 4.36 7.27 -43.79
N LYS A 845 4.47 7.09 -45.11
CA LYS A 845 4.61 5.76 -45.72
C LYS A 845 5.89 5.07 -45.26
N ARG A 846 7.00 5.81 -45.12
CA ARG A 846 8.26 5.25 -44.61
C ARG A 846 8.11 4.76 -43.17
N VAL A 847 7.54 5.59 -42.28
CA VAL A 847 7.36 5.24 -40.86
C VAL A 847 6.40 4.04 -40.70
N GLU A 848 5.32 3.96 -41.49
CA GLU A 848 4.41 2.81 -41.51
C GLU A 848 5.09 1.50 -41.94
N VAL A 849 5.98 1.56 -42.93
CA VAL A 849 6.78 0.39 -43.35
C VAL A 849 7.75 -0.05 -42.24
N GLU A 850 8.36 0.89 -41.52
CA GLU A 850 9.25 0.57 -40.41
C GLU A 850 8.52 -0.07 -39.23
N LEU A 851 7.29 0.37 -38.93
CA LEU A 851 6.43 -0.21 -37.91
C LEU A 851 5.97 -1.63 -38.28
N SER A 852 5.60 -1.86 -39.55
CA SER A 852 5.15 -3.18 -40.03
C SER A 852 6.27 -4.24 -40.11
N LYS A 853 7.50 -3.86 -40.46
CA LYS A 853 8.65 -4.79 -40.54
C LYS A 853 9.03 -5.42 -39.20
N LYS A 854 8.76 -4.76 -38.06
CA LYS A 854 9.01 -5.33 -36.72
C LYS A 854 7.86 -6.24 -36.23
N GLY A 855 6.68 -6.18 -36.84
CA GLY A 855 5.57 -7.10 -36.55
C GLY A 855 5.78 -8.53 -37.09
N GLY A 856 6.66 -8.70 -38.09
CA GLY A 856 6.91 -9.99 -38.77
C GLY A 856 7.98 -10.89 -38.15
N ARG A 857 8.67 -10.47 -37.07
CA ARG A 857 9.55 -11.36 -36.27
C ARG A 857 8.80 -11.88 -35.05
N ARG A 858 7.73 -12.65 -35.30
CA ARG A 858 7.09 -13.53 -34.32
C ARG A 858 6.72 -14.83 -35.05
N SER A 859 7.66 -15.77 -35.03
CA SER A 859 7.44 -17.19 -35.26
C SER A 859 8.04 -17.94 -34.08
#